data_AF-A0A067CVK8-F1
#
_entry.id   AF-A0A067CVK8-F1
#
_cell.length_a   1.000
_cell.length_b   1.000
_cell.length_c   1.000
_cell.angle_alpha   90.00
_cell.angle_beta   90.00
_cell.angle_gamma   90.00
#
_symmetry.space_group_name_H-M   'P 1'
#
loop_
_entity.id
_entity.type
_entity.pdbx_description
1 polymer ?
#
loop_
_entity_poly.entity_id
_entity_poly.type
_entity_poly.pdbx_seq_one_letter_code
_entity_poly.pdbx_strand_id
1 'polypeptide(L)'
;MLILYGSQTGTAESYAKIVHSFAKARGLASRMMPASSYDMAALPLEDENVVLFITSTFYNGEFPNNFASCWEYLKNDAPAMLNLKFGVFGLGCSTTKDNFNRAAKSVRARLLDLEAVELIPAAYGDEHDACGHETAFRPWIKSLWTALLGDDQKMTLPVHYDVRQFHMDAPRDFGPSFGNFTVVSNELLTPEGYERPTYLLTMDLPDGMSYQTGDHVQLAYTNPDDLVERAAARLRLNLDTVVQMQPLESNLPKTFPSTAPVTVRALLKEYLDLASPPSRSFLEGLSMLASDPEEAAYLQNLAEDMGVGNLYMRYVSGGMLREPFTLIDVLEDHPSIKVKLDHLLGNVRPIMPRYYSICSSHLVSPRQIQVCYMVDQWYCTKDPTVVIQGAAAGFLSHQVPGNRVTAKTSRGYFKIPETLYVPIIGVALGTGIAFFRALMQHRAAMHVESPDAPVTPLRLYYGVRHASKDFLFKDELHGWEEEGLLELIPACSHDSAAFVTPATKLAEHPEKVCEYLDNGGVYFYCGIGGVIPNYHEASVLHALMEGHGDETTAAIEASTIEALKESGRWQVEAFSRSLDHENALQQAQDVVLNKDRRPIADVLRDCEMFCYQCAQTSQGVACTKVGVCGKTPTVAALQDLVMEHLKHLSWLAHQIRSLDAGDDSELLRALDAFTLDAASSTLTNANFDPMHFVALVDKALTFYEPLQSLYNESAMALDEDPLPTPWIHRELPQSAAAASDVDMEDLVKHSKKVGVLSRLALRATTRSWACKRCSCANDAEVQSFVHEAFAFLLTKDASNVDACIEMLMRVGQVNLVAMELLAKANGPQSPATVSIAPVSGHAILVSGQDLYVVRALVAQCAAYEEANGVHINVFTHGELLTAHAHEDLRASGHLAGHFGTAWQRQSMEFGHFPGAILMTTNCLTPPQTTYKDRLFCAGMVGYPDVPHLAADDLSALLDKAVACAGFTDDDATFSYPPNPFVPSATSYTVGYGVDTLVARVDEIVDAMNAGEISRFYIVGGTDGYEGERTYYTDLVNALPPTSVVLTFGCGKYRMNHMDLGTIGETGIPRLIDLGQCNDVLGAIELAKAIAAKMDVTVSDLPLSIVLAWFEQKSIVTMLTLLSLGICHMRGGPTTPAFLRPSVFEIMRDRYNLKMISVSAPRDVTNMLYGA
;
A
#
# COMPACT_ATOMS: atom_id res chain seq x y z
N MET A 1 -5.65 -9.58 34.41
CA MET A 1 -5.34 -9.35 32.97
C MET A 1 -4.27 -10.33 32.53
N LEU A 2 -4.50 -11.04 31.44
CA LEU A 2 -3.55 -11.97 30.82
C LEU A 2 -2.97 -11.34 29.55
N ILE A 3 -1.69 -11.59 29.25
CA ILE A 3 -1.01 -11.15 28.04
C ILE A 3 -0.37 -12.38 27.40
N LEU A 4 -0.88 -12.76 26.24
CA LEU A 4 -0.39 -13.85 25.42
C LEU A 4 0.37 -13.25 24.24
N TYR A 5 1.62 -13.66 24.07
CA TYR A 5 2.43 -13.17 22.95
C TYR A 5 2.85 -14.27 21.99
N GLY A 6 2.99 -13.88 20.73
CA GLY A 6 3.52 -14.68 19.64
C GLY A 6 4.73 -13.97 19.07
N SER A 7 5.91 -14.52 19.31
CA SER A 7 7.15 -13.88 18.89
C SER A 7 8.13 -14.93 18.41
N GLN A 8 8.60 -14.79 17.17
CA GLN A 8 9.66 -15.64 16.64
C GLN A 8 11.04 -15.12 17.05
N THR A 9 11.18 -13.79 17.13
CA THR A 9 12.46 -13.06 17.21
C THR A 9 12.67 -12.34 18.55
N GLY A 10 11.64 -12.33 19.40
CA GLY A 10 11.61 -11.58 20.66
C GLY A 10 11.05 -10.15 20.54
N THR A 11 10.75 -9.64 19.33
CA THR A 11 10.20 -8.29 19.15
C THR A 11 8.80 -8.16 19.76
N ALA A 12 7.84 -9.00 19.35
CA ALA A 12 6.49 -9.02 19.95
C ALA A 12 6.51 -9.32 21.46
N GLU A 13 7.43 -10.18 21.91
CA GLU A 13 7.65 -10.43 23.34
C GLU A 13 8.10 -9.15 24.07
N SER A 14 8.96 -8.33 23.45
CA SER A 14 9.40 -7.06 24.02
C SER A 14 8.25 -6.06 24.17
N TYR A 15 7.35 -5.97 23.19
CA TYR A 15 6.13 -5.16 23.30
C TYR A 15 5.17 -5.69 24.38
N ALA A 16 5.03 -7.02 24.49
CA ALA A 16 4.26 -7.63 25.57
C ALA A 16 4.84 -7.35 26.96
N LYS A 17 6.16 -7.35 27.10
CA LYS A 17 6.85 -6.93 28.33
C LYS A 17 6.53 -5.50 28.69
N ILE A 18 6.54 -4.57 27.72
CA ILE A 18 6.17 -3.16 27.96
C ILE A 18 4.75 -3.10 28.54
N VAL A 19 3.77 -3.75 27.90
CA VAL A 19 2.38 -3.76 28.38
C VAL A 19 2.25 -4.40 29.77
N HIS A 20 2.91 -5.53 30.01
CA HIS A 20 2.91 -6.22 31.30
C HIS A 20 3.43 -5.35 32.44
N SER A 21 4.56 -4.71 32.18
CA SER A 21 5.25 -3.81 33.11
C SER A 21 4.39 -2.60 33.44
N PHE A 22 3.73 -2.05 32.41
CA PHE A 22 2.90 -0.86 32.51
C PHE A 22 1.60 -1.14 33.28
N ALA A 23 1.01 -2.33 33.12
CA ALA A 23 -0.14 -2.76 33.88
C ALA A 23 0.18 -2.88 35.38
N LYS A 24 1.33 -3.45 35.72
CA LYS A 24 1.76 -3.58 37.13
C LYS A 24 2.03 -2.25 37.81
N ALA A 25 2.71 -1.33 37.13
CA ALA A 25 2.98 0.00 37.65
C ALA A 25 1.67 0.76 37.99
N ARG A 26 0.59 0.44 37.28
CA ARG A 26 -0.76 0.98 37.49
C ARG A 26 -1.60 0.17 38.50
N GLY A 27 -1.00 -0.78 39.22
CA GLY A 27 -1.67 -1.59 40.24
C GLY A 27 -2.56 -2.71 39.68
N LEU A 28 -2.51 -3.01 38.38
CA LEU A 28 -3.28 -4.09 37.78
C LEU A 28 -2.60 -5.45 37.98
N ALA A 29 -3.39 -6.47 38.35
CA ALA A 29 -2.92 -7.86 38.37
C ALA A 29 -2.74 -8.37 36.92
N SER A 30 -1.50 -8.35 36.42
CA SER A 30 -1.11 -8.83 35.08
C SER A 30 -0.32 -10.15 35.12
N ARG A 31 -0.57 -11.02 34.13
CA ARG A 31 0.23 -12.23 33.82
C ARG A 31 0.66 -12.18 32.36
N MET A 32 1.92 -12.50 32.06
CA MET A 32 2.44 -12.56 30.70
C MET A 32 3.08 -13.93 30.44
N MET A 33 2.83 -14.53 29.27
CA MET A 33 3.47 -15.78 28.83
C MET A 33 3.38 -15.99 27.31
N PRO A 34 4.23 -16.85 26.71
CA PRO A 34 4.04 -17.29 25.34
C PRO A 34 2.67 -17.95 25.20
N ALA A 35 1.98 -17.71 24.09
CA ALA A 35 0.62 -18.23 23.91
C ALA A 35 0.56 -19.77 23.93
N SER A 36 1.60 -20.44 23.44
CA SER A 36 1.76 -21.90 23.49
C SER A 36 1.91 -22.51 24.90
N SER A 37 2.26 -21.70 25.91
CA SER A 37 2.40 -22.16 27.30
C SER A 37 1.12 -22.02 28.12
N TYR A 38 0.09 -21.37 27.55
CA TYR A 38 -1.21 -21.24 28.18
C TYR A 38 -2.14 -22.37 27.72
N ASP A 39 -2.81 -23.03 28.66
CA ASP A 39 -3.85 -24.00 28.33
C ASP A 39 -5.09 -23.25 27.84
N MET A 40 -5.20 -23.09 26.53
CA MET A 40 -6.29 -22.33 25.91
C MET A 40 -7.67 -22.94 26.19
N ALA A 41 -7.75 -24.24 26.52
CA ALA A 41 -9.00 -24.88 26.93
C ALA A 41 -9.52 -24.40 28.29
N ALA A 42 -8.68 -23.73 29.08
CA ALA A 42 -9.07 -23.09 30.32
C ALA A 42 -9.75 -21.73 30.12
N LEU A 43 -9.70 -21.12 28.92
CA LEU A 43 -10.41 -19.87 28.63
C LEU A 43 -11.90 -20.13 28.32
N PRO A 44 -12.84 -19.32 28.86
CA PRO A 44 -12.66 -18.22 29.82
C PRO A 44 -12.73 -18.67 31.31
N LEU A 45 -11.73 -18.31 32.13
CA LEU A 45 -11.77 -18.50 33.60
C LEU A 45 -12.58 -17.38 34.28
N GLU A 46 -13.22 -17.68 35.42
CA GLU A 46 -14.00 -16.71 36.24
C GLU A 46 -13.17 -15.48 36.69
N ASP A 47 -11.84 -15.59 36.75
CA ASP A 47 -10.92 -14.55 37.26
C ASP A 47 -10.12 -13.80 36.14
N GLU A 48 -10.16 -14.25 34.88
CA GLU A 48 -9.33 -13.71 33.77
C GLU A 48 -10.18 -13.07 32.65
N ASN A 49 -10.90 -11.98 32.97
CA ASN A 49 -11.84 -11.34 32.04
C ASN A 49 -11.21 -10.36 31.02
N VAL A 50 -9.87 -10.19 31.01
CA VAL A 50 -9.16 -9.33 30.05
C VAL A 50 -7.89 -10.04 29.54
N VAL A 51 -7.80 -10.29 28.23
CA VAL A 51 -6.67 -10.96 27.57
C VAL A 51 -6.11 -10.14 26.41
N LEU A 52 -4.81 -9.86 26.42
CA LEU A 52 -4.13 -9.15 25.33
C LEU A 52 -3.33 -10.13 24.49
N PHE A 53 -3.48 -10.04 23.16
CA PHE A 53 -2.75 -10.86 22.20
C PHE A 53 -1.77 -9.99 21.42
N ILE A 54 -0.47 -10.26 21.58
CA ILE A 54 0.58 -9.45 20.96
C ILE A 54 1.43 -10.36 20.07
N THR A 55 1.27 -10.27 18.75
CA THR A 55 1.89 -11.26 17.85
C THR A 55 2.55 -10.63 16.62
N SER A 56 3.75 -11.10 16.28
CA SER A 56 4.43 -10.77 15.02
C SER A 56 3.90 -11.60 13.86
N THR A 57 4.05 -11.11 12.63
CA THR A 57 3.76 -11.89 11.42
C THR A 57 5.04 -12.32 10.73
N PHE A 58 5.13 -13.59 10.32
CA PHE A 58 6.34 -14.15 9.74
C PHE A 58 6.27 -14.33 8.22
N TYR A 59 7.34 -13.92 7.51
CA TYR A 59 7.63 -14.08 6.06
C TYR A 59 6.38 -14.08 5.16
N ASN A 60 5.74 -15.25 4.99
CA ASN A 60 4.56 -15.45 4.15
C ASN A 60 3.21 -15.33 4.89
N GLY A 61 3.18 -14.63 6.03
CA GLY A 61 1.96 -14.31 6.76
C GLY A 61 1.61 -15.26 7.91
N GLU A 62 2.57 -16.06 8.34
CA GLU A 62 2.37 -17.12 9.31
C GLU A 62 2.44 -16.62 10.76
N PHE A 63 1.90 -17.44 11.66
CA PHE A 63 2.04 -17.26 13.10
C PHE A 63 3.42 -17.68 13.58
N PRO A 64 3.98 -17.02 14.61
CA PRO A 64 5.17 -17.50 15.31
C PRO A 64 4.94 -18.88 15.93
N ASN A 65 5.98 -19.70 16.02
CA ASN A 65 5.88 -21.07 16.54
C ASN A 65 5.28 -21.13 17.95
N ASN A 66 5.65 -20.17 18.81
CA ASN A 66 5.13 -20.07 20.18
C ASN A 66 3.69 -19.52 20.26
N PHE A 67 3.04 -19.26 19.12
CA PHE A 67 1.64 -18.87 19.00
C PHE A 67 0.81 -19.86 18.17
N ALA A 68 1.45 -20.71 17.37
CA ALA A 68 0.77 -21.61 16.45
C ALA A 68 -0.28 -22.52 17.12
N SER A 69 0.02 -23.11 18.28
CA SER A 69 -0.95 -23.96 19.00
C SER A 69 -2.13 -23.16 19.55
N CYS A 70 -1.89 -21.93 20.03
CA CYS A 70 -2.95 -21.01 20.42
C CYS A 70 -3.84 -20.67 19.22
N TRP A 71 -3.23 -20.40 18.06
CA TRP A 71 -4.00 -20.14 16.84
C TRP A 71 -4.81 -21.35 16.39
N GLU A 72 -4.23 -22.56 16.38
CA GLU A 72 -4.97 -23.76 15.99
C GLU A 72 -6.12 -24.08 16.96
N TYR A 73 -5.93 -23.88 18.27
CA TYR A 73 -7.02 -23.99 19.24
C TYR A 73 -8.11 -22.94 18.98
N LEU A 74 -7.74 -21.66 18.85
CA LEU A 74 -8.70 -20.58 18.55
C LEU A 74 -9.48 -20.90 17.27
N LYS A 75 -8.80 -21.37 16.23
CA LYS A 75 -9.34 -21.69 14.91
C LYS A 75 -10.26 -22.91 14.90
N ASN A 76 -9.91 -24.00 15.60
CA ASN A 76 -10.61 -25.28 15.45
C ASN A 76 -11.46 -25.67 16.67
N ASP A 77 -11.02 -25.35 17.90
CA ASP A 77 -11.49 -26.01 19.12
C ASP A 77 -12.16 -25.06 20.14
N ALA A 78 -11.92 -23.75 20.01
CA ALA A 78 -12.40 -22.76 20.96
C ALA A 78 -13.94 -22.62 20.97
N PRO A 79 -14.59 -22.65 22.16
CA PRO A 79 -16.00 -22.32 22.31
C PRO A 79 -16.22 -20.79 22.33
N ALA A 80 -17.48 -20.35 22.34
CA ALA A 80 -17.81 -18.94 22.55
C ALA A 80 -17.25 -18.42 23.89
N MET A 81 -16.70 -17.20 23.86
CA MET A 81 -15.94 -16.52 24.91
C MET A 81 -16.64 -15.21 25.34
N LEU A 82 -17.96 -15.26 25.54
CA LEU A 82 -18.86 -14.12 25.80
C LEU A 82 -18.41 -13.15 26.91
N ASN A 83 -17.68 -13.64 27.92
CA ASN A 83 -17.23 -12.84 29.07
C ASN A 83 -15.78 -12.36 28.94
N LEU A 84 -15.11 -12.67 27.83
CA LEU A 84 -13.71 -12.34 27.61
C LEU A 84 -13.58 -10.97 26.95
N LYS A 85 -12.94 -10.01 27.61
CA LYS A 85 -12.49 -8.78 26.94
C LYS A 85 -11.10 -9.00 26.37
N PHE A 86 -10.81 -8.49 25.18
CA PHE A 86 -9.49 -8.69 24.59
C PHE A 86 -8.94 -7.45 23.86
N GLY A 87 -7.63 -7.40 23.67
CA GLY A 87 -6.97 -6.43 22.81
C GLY A 87 -5.90 -7.11 21.96
N VAL A 88 -5.67 -6.62 20.74
CA VAL A 88 -4.67 -7.23 19.84
C VAL A 88 -3.68 -6.19 19.34
N PHE A 89 -2.39 -6.49 19.46
CA PHE A 89 -1.34 -5.70 18.81
C PHE A 89 -0.55 -6.58 17.85
N GLY A 90 -0.45 -6.13 16.61
CA GLY A 90 0.35 -6.78 15.58
C GLY A 90 1.67 -6.10 15.36
N LEU A 91 2.69 -6.90 15.07
CA LEU A 91 3.94 -6.44 14.48
C LEU A 91 4.09 -7.03 13.08
N GLY A 92 4.34 -6.19 12.09
CA GLY A 92 4.47 -6.61 10.70
C GLY A 92 5.30 -5.63 9.87
N CYS A 93 5.47 -5.96 8.60
CA CYS A 93 6.28 -5.18 7.66
C CYS A 93 5.47 -4.91 6.39
N SER A 94 5.14 -3.65 6.08
CA SER A 94 4.27 -3.29 4.95
C SER A 94 4.88 -3.62 3.59
N THR A 95 6.20 -3.83 3.53
CA THR A 95 6.87 -4.32 2.32
C THR A 95 6.55 -5.78 2.02
N THR A 96 6.15 -6.57 3.03
CA THR A 96 5.54 -7.91 2.85
C THR A 96 4.04 -7.80 2.58
N LYS A 97 3.66 -6.93 1.64
CA LYS A 97 2.30 -6.42 1.33
C LYS A 97 1.14 -7.32 1.79
N ASP A 98 0.99 -8.51 1.22
CA ASP A 98 -0.13 -9.44 1.47
C ASP A 98 -0.16 -10.04 2.88
N ASN A 99 0.99 -9.99 3.55
CA ASN A 99 1.25 -10.60 4.84
C ASN A 99 1.44 -9.57 5.95
N PHE A 100 1.25 -8.28 5.66
CA PHE A 100 1.38 -7.22 6.66
C PHE A 100 0.46 -7.47 7.86
N ASN A 101 1.03 -7.77 9.03
CA ASN A 101 0.31 -8.01 10.29
C ASN A 101 -0.73 -9.15 10.24
N ARG A 102 -0.62 -10.07 9.27
CA ARG A 102 -1.61 -11.13 9.04
C ARG A 102 -1.90 -11.97 10.28
N ALA A 103 -0.89 -12.34 11.06
CA ALA A 103 -1.09 -13.13 12.29
C ALA A 103 -2.02 -12.42 13.28
N ALA A 104 -1.72 -11.17 13.65
CA ALA A 104 -2.52 -10.37 14.57
C ALA A 104 -3.93 -10.09 14.02
N LYS A 105 -4.04 -9.79 12.72
CA LYS A 105 -5.33 -9.62 12.04
C LYS A 105 -6.19 -10.88 12.14
N SER A 106 -5.59 -12.06 11.98
CA SER A 106 -6.26 -13.35 12.13
C SER A 106 -6.70 -13.65 13.57
N VAL A 107 -5.87 -13.38 14.58
CA VAL A 107 -6.27 -13.54 16.01
C VAL A 107 -7.46 -12.68 16.35
N ARG A 108 -7.40 -11.39 15.98
CA ARG A 108 -8.47 -10.44 16.27
C ARG A 108 -9.77 -10.89 15.62
N ALA A 109 -9.74 -11.24 14.34
CA ALA A 109 -10.92 -11.71 13.63
C ALA A 109 -11.53 -12.93 14.34
N ARG A 110 -10.70 -13.90 14.71
CA ARG A 110 -11.19 -15.12 15.35
C ARG A 110 -11.75 -14.90 16.76
N LEU A 111 -11.18 -14.01 17.56
CA LEU A 111 -11.73 -13.70 18.89
C LEU A 111 -13.09 -13.00 18.80
N LEU A 112 -13.31 -12.17 17.78
CA LEU A 112 -14.61 -11.59 17.49
C LEU A 112 -15.63 -12.68 17.09
N ASP A 113 -15.24 -13.65 16.25
CA ASP A 113 -16.10 -14.78 15.89
C ASP A 113 -16.48 -15.66 17.08
N LEU A 114 -15.61 -15.70 18.10
CA LEU A 114 -15.85 -16.39 19.36
C LEU A 114 -16.64 -15.52 20.36
N GLU A 115 -17.24 -14.42 19.93
CA GLU A 115 -18.06 -13.53 20.77
C GLU A 115 -17.30 -12.89 21.95
N ALA A 116 -15.97 -12.82 21.88
CA ALA A 116 -15.17 -12.04 22.83
C ALA A 116 -15.35 -10.54 22.56
N VAL A 117 -15.27 -9.73 23.60
CA VAL A 117 -15.47 -8.28 23.54
C VAL A 117 -14.13 -7.57 23.29
N GLU A 118 -13.98 -6.89 22.15
CA GLU A 118 -12.78 -6.09 21.91
C GLU A 118 -12.74 -4.86 22.85
N LEU A 119 -11.76 -4.81 23.74
CA LEU A 119 -11.55 -3.76 24.74
C LEU A 119 -11.09 -2.45 24.10
N ILE A 120 -10.19 -2.56 23.11
CA ILE A 120 -9.65 -1.45 22.33
C ILE A 120 -9.39 -1.90 20.89
N PRO A 121 -9.55 -1.01 19.89
CA PRO A 121 -9.26 -1.37 18.50
C PRO A 121 -7.85 -1.95 18.36
N ALA A 122 -7.72 -3.09 17.69
CA ALA A 122 -6.39 -3.62 17.38
C ALA A 122 -5.55 -2.64 16.56
N ALA A 123 -4.26 -2.56 16.86
CA ALA A 123 -3.31 -1.79 16.07
C ALA A 123 -2.25 -2.69 15.44
N TYR A 124 -1.71 -2.23 14.32
CA TYR A 124 -0.80 -2.99 13.47
C TYR A 124 0.45 -2.15 13.23
N GLY A 125 1.51 -2.42 13.99
CA GLY A 125 2.78 -1.75 13.81
C GLY A 125 3.39 -2.11 12.46
N ASP A 126 3.97 -1.13 11.78
CA ASP A 126 4.78 -1.34 10.58
C ASP A 126 6.25 -1.07 10.81
N GLU A 127 7.10 -2.02 10.46
CA GLU A 127 8.56 -1.87 10.49
C GLU A 127 9.05 -0.70 9.62
N HIS A 128 8.34 -0.38 8.53
CA HIS A 128 8.73 0.68 7.59
C HIS A 128 8.09 2.03 7.88
N ASP A 129 7.21 2.12 8.89
CA ASP A 129 6.76 3.42 9.35
C ASP A 129 7.95 4.23 9.88
N ALA A 130 7.78 5.56 9.91
CA ALA A 130 8.84 6.47 10.35
C ALA A 130 9.46 6.10 11.70
N CYS A 131 8.72 5.44 12.60
CA CYS A 131 9.24 4.99 13.90
C CYS A 131 9.13 3.48 14.11
N GLY A 132 9.08 2.69 13.02
CA GLY A 132 8.83 1.26 13.08
C GLY A 132 7.49 0.94 13.77
N HIS A 133 7.41 -0.24 14.40
CA HIS A 133 6.18 -0.72 15.04
C HIS A 133 5.65 0.20 16.16
N GLU A 134 6.51 1.04 16.77
CA GLU A 134 6.10 2.03 17.77
C GLU A 134 5.05 3.02 17.24
N THR A 135 5.04 3.26 15.92
CA THR A 135 4.11 4.18 15.26
C THR A 135 2.65 3.85 15.56
N ALA A 136 2.29 2.58 15.47
CA ALA A 136 0.96 2.10 15.82
C ALA A 136 0.84 1.70 17.29
N PHE A 137 1.94 1.25 17.93
CA PHE A 137 1.91 0.78 19.32
C PHE A 137 1.56 1.87 20.33
N ARG A 138 2.09 3.09 20.14
CA ARG A 138 1.92 4.18 21.10
C ARG A 138 0.46 4.66 21.23
N PRO A 139 -0.25 4.97 20.13
CA PRO A 139 -1.69 5.28 20.22
C PRO A 139 -2.50 4.13 20.79
N TRP A 140 -2.11 2.89 20.48
CA TRP A 140 -2.79 1.67 20.92
C TRP A 140 -2.68 1.45 22.43
N ILE A 141 -1.46 1.51 22.97
CA ILE A 141 -1.23 1.31 24.40
C ILE A 141 -1.81 2.45 25.24
N LYS A 142 -1.82 3.69 24.71
CA LYS A 142 -2.54 4.82 25.34
C LYS A 142 -4.05 4.55 25.42
N SER A 143 -4.64 4.07 24.33
CA SER A 143 -6.05 3.68 24.31
C SER A 143 -6.34 2.55 25.31
N LEU A 144 -5.42 1.59 25.46
CA LEU A 144 -5.54 0.49 26.42
C LEU A 144 -5.67 1.00 27.86
N TRP A 145 -4.82 1.95 28.26
CA TRP A 145 -4.85 2.50 29.61
C TRP A 145 -6.09 3.35 29.86
N THR A 146 -6.47 4.21 28.92
CA THR A 146 -7.72 4.97 29.01
C THR A 146 -8.93 4.03 29.17
N ALA A 147 -8.97 2.91 28.43
CA ALA A 147 -10.05 1.94 28.52
C ALA A 147 -10.08 1.16 29.86
N LEU A 148 -8.91 0.88 30.45
CA LEU A 148 -8.81 0.12 31.71
C LEU A 148 -8.94 1.00 32.96
N LEU A 149 -8.52 2.26 32.91
CA LEU A 149 -8.32 3.11 34.08
C LEU A 149 -8.97 4.50 33.99
N GLY A 150 -9.44 4.91 32.81
CA GLY A 150 -10.11 6.19 32.57
C GLY A 150 -9.18 7.35 32.18
N ASP A 151 -7.85 7.17 32.25
CA ASP A 151 -6.84 8.11 31.75
C ASP A 151 -5.59 7.37 31.23
N ASP A 152 -4.67 8.11 30.61
CA ASP A 152 -3.43 7.55 30.05
C ASP A 152 -2.27 7.52 31.07
N GLN A 153 -2.35 8.32 32.15
CA GLN A 153 -1.40 8.49 33.27
C GLN A 153 0.09 8.38 32.88
N LYS A 154 0.84 9.49 32.97
CA LYS A 154 2.29 9.52 32.68
C LYS A 154 3.08 8.50 33.49
N MET A 155 4.12 7.93 32.88
CA MET A 155 4.73 6.68 33.30
C MET A 155 6.12 6.77 33.90
N THR A 156 6.34 6.16 35.06
CA THR A 156 7.68 5.88 35.58
C THR A 156 8.20 4.53 35.07
N LEU A 157 9.52 4.38 34.89
CA LEU A 157 10.14 3.09 34.56
C LEU A 157 9.93 2.06 35.70
N PRO A 158 9.32 0.90 35.44
CA PRO A 158 9.09 -0.12 36.46
C PRO A 158 10.35 -0.90 36.80
N VAL A 159 10.47 -1.35 38.05
CA VAL A 159 11.57 -2.21 38.51
C VAL A 159 11.11 -3.67 38.48
N HIS A 160 11.84 -4.53 37.76
CA HIS A 160 11.49 -5.95 37.56
C HIS A 160 12.29 -6.93 38.42
N TYR A 161 13.45 -6.50 38.89
CA TYR A 161 14.41 -7.34 39.61
C TYR A 161 14.82 -6.69 40.91
N ASP A 162 14.88 -7.48 41.98
CA ASP A 162 15.61 -7.13 43.19
C ASP A 162 17.08 -7.46 42.97
N VAL A 163 17.94 -6.44 43.08
CA VAL A 163 19.38 -6.57 42.87
C VAL A 163 20.06 -6.64 44.23
N ARG A 164 20.55 -7.83 44.58
CA ARG A 164 21.24 -8.08 45.84
C ARG A 164 22.73 -8.31 45.60
N GLN A 165 23.56 -7.83 46.52
CA GLN A 165 25.01 -8.06 46.47
C GLN A 165 25.37 -9.46 46.97
N PHE A 166 26.34 -10.08 46.31
CA PHE A 166 26.87 -11.41 46.61
C PHE A 166 28.40 -11.40 46.63
N HIS A 167 29.01 -12.54 46.97
CA HIS A 167 30.46 -12.68 47.11
C HIS A 167 31.10 -13.60 46.06
N MET A 168 30.33 -14.37 45.30
CA MET A 168 30.85 -15.34 44.34
C MET A 168 30.16 -15.20 43.00
N ASP A 169 30.95 -15.02 41.94
CA ASP A 169 30.52 -14.88 40.56
C ASP A 169 30.25 -16.25 39.91
N ALA A 170 29.24 -16.31 39.06
CA ALA A 170 28.85 -17.47 38.25
C ALA A 170 28.82 -17.02 36.77
N PRO A 171 29.77 -17.47 35.93
CA PRO A 171 29.89 -17.03 34.55
C PRO A 171 28.63 -17.29 33.72
N ARG A 172 28.45 -16.49 32.66
CA ARG A 172 27.37 -16.68 31.69
C ARG A 172 27.46 -18.05 31.02
N ASP A 173 26.37 -18.81 31.08
CA ASP A 173 26.18 -20.05 30.34
C ASP A 173 25.29 -19.80 29.12
N PHE A 174 25.82 -20.04 27.92
CA PHE A 174 25.08 -19.98 26.65
C PHE A 174 24.37 -21.31 26.32
N GLY A 175 24.43 -22.28 27.23
CA GLY A 175 23.90 -23.61 27.06
C GLY A 175 24.83 -24.52 26.25
N PRO A 176 24.52 -25.84 26.18
CA PRO A 176 25.44 -26.85 25.65
C PRO A 176 25.66 -26.79 24.14
N SER A 177 24.92 -25.94 23.42
CA SER A 177 24.99 -25.86 21.95
C SER A 177 25.86 -24.72 21.42
N PHE A 178 26.30 -23.80 22.27
CA PHE A 178 27.29 -22.77 21.93
C PHE A 178 28.68 -23.25 22.36
N GLY A 179 29.66 -23.04 21.49
CA GLY A 179 31.06 -23.39 21.71
C GLY A 179 31.97 -22.17 21.58
N ASN A 180 33.21 -22.32 22.05
CA ASN A 180 34.23 -21.28 21.94
C ASN A 180 35.09 -21.50 20.70
N PHE A 181 34.85 -20.69 19.68
CA PHE A 181 35.63 -20.67 18.45
C PHE A 181 36.90 -19.87 18.65
N THR A 182 38.03 -20.33 18.12
CA THR A 182 39.31 -19.61 18.25
C THR A 182 39.55 -18.80 16.99
N VAL A 183 39.75 -17.50 17.13
CA VAL A 183 40.06 -16.61 16.00
C VAL A 183 41.44 -16.92 15.48
N VAL A 184 41.53 -17.22 14.18
CA VAL A 184 42.78 -17.53 13.48
C VAL A 184 43.30 -16.28 12.77
N SER A 185 42.42 -15.56 12.09
CA SER A 185 42.72 -14.30 11.41
C SER A 185 41.46 -13.45 11.27
N ASN A 186 41.65 -12.14 11.12
CA ASN A 186 40.60 -11.19 10.82
C ASN A 186 41.14 -10.16 9.82
N GLU A 187 40.95 -10.43 8.54
CA GLU A 187 41.61 -9.70 7.45
C GLU A 187 40.71 -8.63 6.87
N LEU A 188 41.21 -7.40 6.72
CA LEU A 188 40.49 -6.33 6.03
C LEU A 188 40.57 -6.56 4.51
N LEU A 189 39.43 -6.80 3.86
CA LEU A 189 39.32 -7.09 2.43
C LEU A 189 39.23 -5.84 1.53
N THR A 190 38.86 -4.70 2.12
CA THR A 190 38.72 -3.42 1.42
C THR A 190 39.92 -2.51 1.70
N PRO A 191 40.22 -1.49 0.86
CA PRO A 191 41.29 -0.54 1.15
C PRO A 191 41.14 0.16 2.51
N GLU A 192 42.26 0.45 3.16
CA GLU A 192 42.29 1.23 4.40
C GLU A 192 41.65 2.61 4.19
N GLY A 193 40.83 3.05 5.15
CA GLY A 193 40.09 4.31 5.06
C GLY A 193 38.85 4.28 4.16
N TYR A 194 38.49 3.13 3.58
CA TYR A 194 37.21 3.00 2.88
C TYR A 194 36.05 3.09 3.88
N GLU A 195 35.01 3.85 3.53
CA GLU A 195 33.84 4.16 4.38
C GLU A 195 33.03 2.92 4.84
N ARG A 196 33.26 1.76 4.22
CA ARG A 196 32.57 0.50 4.50
C ARG A 196 33.57 -0.64 4.65
N PRO A 197 34.37 -0.65 5.73
CA PRO A 197 35.40 -1.65 5.89
C PRO A 197 34.78 -3.03 6.01
N THR A 198 35.22 -3.96 5.15
CA THR A 198 34.70 -5.33 5.10
C THR A 198 35.83 -6.29 5.44
N TYR A 199 35.53 -7.26 6.30
CA TYR A 199 36.51 -8.17 6.88
C TYR A 199 36.18 -9.64 6.57
N LEU A 200 37.22 -10.47 6.54
CA LEU A 200 37.14 -11.92 6.57
C LEU A 200 37.66 -12.43 7.93
N LEU A 201 36.74 -12.88 8.77
CA LEU A 201 37.06 -13.54 10.03
C LEU A 201 37.17 -15.05 9.83
N THR A 202 38.33 -15.63 10.14
CA THR A 202 38.55 -17.08 10.14
C THR A 202 38.61 -17.59 11.57
N MET A 203 37.88 -18.67 11.86
CA MET A 203 37.82 -19.26 13.19
C MET A 203 37.88 -20.79 13.17
N ASP A 204 38.62 -21.37 14.10
CA ASP A 204 38.65 -22.82 14.34
C ASP A 204 37.36 -23.29 15.03
N LEU A 205 36.78 -24.37 14.53
CA LEU A 205 35.65 -25.03 15.18
C LEU A 205 36.12 -25.75 16.47
N PRO A 206 35.32 -25.72 17.55
CA PRO A 206 35.58 -26.54 18.73
C PRO A 206 35.47 -28.04 18.42
N ASP A 207 36.01 -28.87 19.31
CA ASP A 207 35.92 -30.34 19.18
C ASP A 207 34.46 -30.80 19.22
N GLY A 208 34.12 -31.75 18.34
CA GLY A 208 32.77 -32.29 18.22
C GLY A 208 31.78 -31.45 17.40
N MET A 209 32.18 -30.26 16.93
CA MET A 209 31.35 -29.44 16.04
C MET A 209 31.78 -29.57 14.57
N SER A 210 30.79 -29.63 13.68
CA SER A 210 30.95 -29.66 12.22
C SER A 210 29.98 -28.69 11.55
N TYR A 211 30.21 -28.42 10.26
CA TYR A 211 29.33 -27.62 9.42
C TYR A 211 29.34 -28.17 7.99
N GLN A 212 28.37 -27.77 7.17
CA GLN A 212 28.33 -28.02 5.73
C GLN A 212 28.33 -26.69 4.96
N THR A 213 28.62 -26.78 3.67
CA THR A 213 28.55 -25.63 2.77
C THR A 213 27.11 -25.10 2.71
N GLY A 214 26.95 -23.78 2.84
CA GLY A 214 25.64 -23.13 2.92
C GLY A 214 25.09 -22.95 4.34
N ASP A 215 25.76 -23.51 5.36
CA ASP A 215 25.39 -23.31 6.77
C ASP A 215 25.67 -21.88 7.25
N HIS A 216 25.06 -21.52 8.38
CA HIS A 216 25.23 -20.24 9.07
C HIS A 216 25.97 -20.41 10.39
N VAL A 217 26.46 -19.30 10.93
CA VAL A 217 26.98 -19.20 12.29
C VAL A 217 26.26 -18.09 13.06
N GLN A 218 25.88 -18.39 14.30
CA GLN A 218 25.39 -17.42 15.28
C GLN A 218 26.55 -16.99 16.17
N LEU A 219 26.92 -15.71 16.14
CA LEU A 219 28.03 -15.14 16.91
C LEU A 219 27.50 -14.27 18.06
N ALA A 220 27.90 -14.59 19.29
CA ALA A 220 27.66 -13.70 20.42
C ALA A 220 28.65 -12.54 20.41
N TYR A 221 28.16 -11.34 20.75
CA TYR A 221 28.99 -10.14 20.88
C TYR A 221 28.79 -9.49 22.25
N THR A 222 29.59 -8.47 22.53
CA THR A 222 29.57 -7.74 23.81
C THR A 222 29.66 -6.24 23.57
N ASN A 223 29.20 -5.44 24.53
CA ASN A 223 29.41 -3.99 24.51
C ASN A 223 30.90 -3.67 24.65
N PRO A 224 31.37 -2.57 24.05
CA PRO A 224 32.76 -2.14 24.17
C PRO A 224 33.04 -1.63 25.60
N ASP A 225 34.29 -1.76 26.04
CA ASP A 225 34.67 -1.47 27.42
C ASP A 225 34.44 0.00 27.82
N ASP A 226 34.62 0.95 26.90
CA ASP A 226 34.37 2.37 27.13
C ASP A 226 32.89 2.64 27.43
N LEU A 227 31.97 2.01 26.71
CA LEU A 227 30.52 2.15 26.94
C LEU A 227 30.12 1.55 28.29
N VAL A 228 30.74 0.43 28.69
CA VAL A 228 30.52 -0.20 29.99
C VAL A 228 31.02 0.69 31.14
N GLU A 229 32.19 1.31 30.98
CA GLU A 229 32.77 2.25 31.94
C GLU A 229 31.93 3.51 32.08
N ARG A 230 31.48 4.10 30.96
CA ARG A 230 30.55 5.24 30.94
C ARG A 230 29.24 4.91 31.64
N ALA A 231 28.66 3.75 31.34
CA ALA A 231 27.45 3.28 32.01
C ALA A 231 27.63 3.15 33.52
N ALA A 232 28.73 2.53 33.97
CA ALA A 232 29.04 2.39 35.39
C ALA A 232 29.23 3.75 36.08
N ALA A 233 29.95 4.68 35.44
CA ALA A 233 30.13 6.04 35.95
C ALA A 233 28.80 6.79 36.08
N ARG A 234 27.96 6.76 35.03
CA ARG A 234 26.67 7.45 34.98
C ARG A 234 25.66 6.92 36.01
N LEU A 235 25.71 5.62 36.29
CA LEU A 235 24.86 4.93 37.27
C LEU A 235 25.48 4.84 38.67
N ARG A 236 26.73 5.30 38.83
CA ARG A 236 27.53 5.21 40.07
C ARG A 236 27.67 3.78 40.59
N LEU A 237 27.96 2.84 39.69
CA LEU A 237 28.13 1.42 39.97
C LEU A 237 29.62 1.06 40.08
N ASN A 238 29.95 0.11 40.97
CA ASN A 238 31.25 -0.53 40.98
C ASN A 238 31.18 -1.83 40.14
N LEU A 239 31.94 -1.87 39.04
CA LEU A 239 31.96 -2.96 38.06
C LEU A 239 32.33 -4.33 38.65
N ASP A 240 33.13 -4.35 39.72
CA ASP A 240 33.59 -5.58 40.37
C ASP A 240 32.59 -6.11 41.42
N THR A 241 31.48 -5.38 41.63
CA THR A 241 30.40 -5.84 42.51
C THR A 241 29.73 -7.05 41.88
N VAL A 242 29.60 -8.13 42.65
CA VAL A 242 28.81 -9.30 42.25
C VAL A 242 27.37 -9.08 42.71
N VAL A 243 26.43 -9.22 41.78
CA VAL A 243 25.00 -9.07 42.01
C VAL A 243 24.25 -10.32 41.60
N GLN A 244 23.19 -10.64 42.34
CA GLN A 244 22.20 -11.62 41.89
C GLN A 244 20.89 -10.88 41.65
N MET A 245 20.28 -11.16 40.51
CA MET A 245 19.00 -10.60 40.13
C MET A 245 17.92 -11.60 40.51
N GLN A 246 17.18 -11.30 41.57
CA GLN A 246 16.01 -12.07 41.91
C GLN A 246 14.83 -11.43 41.16
N PRO A 247 14.17 -12.15 40.24
CA PRO A 247 12.98 -11.62 39.60
C PRO A 247 11.93 -11.37 40.68
N LEU A 248 11.32 -10.18 40.66
CA LEU A 248 10.24 -9.83 41.61
C LEU A 248 8.98 -10.66 41.34
N GLU A 249 8.91 -11.34 40.20
CA GLU A 249 7.78 -12.15 39.75
C GLU A 249 8.23 -13.50 39.19
N SER A 250 7.44 -14.54 39.45
CA SER A 250 7.74 -15.91 39.00
C SER A 250 7.70 -16.11 37.48
N ASN A 251 7.02 -15.23 36.74
CA ASN A 251 6.74 -15.41 35.31
C ASN A 251 7.63 -14.56 34.39
N LEU A 252 8.62 -13.84 34.94
CA LEU A 252 9.58 -13.11 34.11
C LEU A 252 10.41 -14.12 33.30
N PRO A 253 10.64 -13.87 31.99
CA PRO A 253 11.49 -14.73 31.19
C PRO A 253 12.88 -14.80 31.81
N LYS A 254 13.47 -15.99 31.80
CA LYS A 254 14.79 -16.30 32.38
C LYS A 254 15.94 -15.73 31.53
N THR A 255 15.79 -14.47 31.11
CA THR A 255 16.73 -13.69 30.30
C THR A 255 18.04 -13.48 31.04
N PHE A 256 17.94 -13.30 32.36
CA PHE A 256 19.07 -13.17 33.26
C PHE A 256 19.17 -14.43 34.13
N PRO A 257 20.38 -14.85 34.53
CA PRO A 257 20.56 -15.99 35.42
C PRO A 257 19.91 -15.70 36.77
N SER A 258 18.73 -16.25 37.02
CA SER A 258 17.96 -16.00 38.25
C SER A 258 18.52 -16.71 39.48
N THR A 259 19.43 -17.67 39.29
CA THR A 259 20.05 -18.47 40.36
C THR A 259 21.56 -18.31 40.46
N ALA A 260 22.21 -17.69 39.47
CA ALA A 260 23.67 -17.53 39.39
C ALA A 260 24.03 -16.04 39.56
N PRO A 261 24.80 -15.65 40.60
CA PRO A 261 25.26 -14.27 40.74
C PRO A 261 26.24 -13.90 39.62
N VAL A 262 26.21 -12.67 39.13
CA VAL A 262 27.09 -12.16 38.07
C VAL A 262 27.76 -10.86 38.48
N THR A 263 28.95 -10.57 37.96
CA THR A 263 29.54 -9.22 38.12
C THR A 263 28.70 -8.16 37.38
N VAL A 264 28.65 -6.94 37.93
CA VAL A 264 28.04 -5.79 37.24
C VAL A 264 28.71 -5.56 35.88
N ARG A 265 30.03 -5.80 35.77
CA ARG A 265 30.75 -5.79 34.50
C ARG A 265 30.16 -6.77 33.50
N ALA A 266 30.01 -8.04 33.85
CA ALA A 266 29.43 -9.05 32.95
C ALA A 266 28.01 -8.65 32.54
N LEU A 267 27.19 -8.16 33.48
CA LEU A 267 25.82 -7.73 33.22
C LEU A 267 25.75 -6.60 32.18
N LEU A 268 26.55 -5.54 32.35
CA LEU A 268 26.60 -4.42 31.41
C LEU A 268 27.30 -4.77 30.09
N LYS A 269 28.27 -5.69 30.11
CA LYS A 269 29.07 -6.04 28.92
C LYS A 269 28.41 -7.08 28.03
N GLU A 270 27.83 -8.11 28.63
CA GLU A 270 27.42 -9.32 27.92
C GLU A 270 25.89 -9.46 27.85
N TYR A 271 25.15 -8.96 28.84
CA TYR A 271 23.72 -9.24 28.93
C TYR A 271 22.85 -8.12 28.37
N LEU A 272 23.14 -6.85 28.67
CA LEU A 272 22.29 -5.72 28.28
C LEU A 272 22.78 -5.08 26.99
N ASP A 273 21.88 -4.79 26.05
CA ASP A 273 22.21 -4.00 24.86
C ASP A 273 22.22 -2.51 25.22
N LEU A 274 23.42 -1.96 25.40
CA LEU A 274 23.63 -0.55 25.73
C LEU A 274 23.89 0.30 24.47
N ALA A 275 24.25 -0.34 23.36
CA ALA A 275 24.72 0.31 22.15
C ALA A 275 23.57 0.68 21.19
N SER A 276 22.44 -0.02 21.27
CA SER A 276 21.26 0.33 20.48
C SER A 276 20.60 1.63 20.95
N PRO A 277 20.00 2.41 20.03
CA PRO A 277 19.17 3.56 20.39
C PRO A 277 18.04 3.18 21.37
N PRO A 278 17.77 4.00 22.40
CA PRO A 278 16.66 3.74 23.31
C PRO A 278 15.32 3.85 22.57
N SER A 279 14.39 2.94 22.87
CA SER A 279 13.05 3.01 22.29
C SER A 279 12.29 4.25 22.79
N ARG A 280 11.35 4.75 21.99
CA ARG A 280 10.51 5.90 22.38
C ARG A 280 9.73 5.63 23.68
N SER A 281 9.21 4.42 23.85
CA SER A 281 8.57 3.97 25.09
C SER A 281 9.51 4.03 26.31
N PHE A 282 10.81 3.75 26.11
CA PHE A 282 11.81 3.91 27.16
C PHE A 282 12.14 5.39 27.44
N LEU A 283 12.22 6.23 26.41
CA LEU A 283 12.43 7.69 26.54
C LEU A 283 11.31 8.37 27.34
N GLU A 284 10.05 8.00 27.11
CA GLU A 284 8.92 8.49 27.90
C GLU A 284 9.07 8.10 29.39
N GLY A 285 9.48 6.86 29.67
CA GLY A 285 9.77 6.42 31.04
C GLY A 285 10.91 7.21 31.70
N LEU A 286 11.96 7.56 30.94
CA LEU A 286 13.04 8.42 31.42
C LEU A 286 12.58 9.84 31.71
N SER A 287 11.65 10.39 30.92
CA SER A 287 11.12 11.76 31.13
C SER A 287 10.52 11.95 32.53
N MET A 288 9.92 10.90 33.11
CA MET A 288 9.35 10.93 34.46
C MET A 288 10.37 10.75 35.59
N LEU A 289 11.59 10.29 35.25
CA LEU A 289 12.70 10.22 36.19
C LEU A 289 13.59 11.48 36.16
N ALA A 290 13.39 12.37 35.19
CA ALA A 290 14.07 13.66 35.10
C ALA A 290 13.52 14.61 36.18
N SER A 291 14.42 15.16 37.00
CA SER A 291 14.03 16.19 37.98
C SER A 291 14.03 17.60 37.41
N ASP A 292 14.64 17.82 36.24
CA ASP A 292 14.57 19.08 35.49
C ASP A 292 13.36 19.08 34.56
N PRO A 293 12.43 20.04 34.69
CA PRO A 293 11.26 20.16 33.81
C PRO A 293 11.59 20.33 32.33
N GLU A 294 12.71 20.98 31.97
CA GLU A 294 13.09 21.18 30.56
C GLU A 294 13.58 19.88 29.93
N GLU A 295 14.44 19.14 30.63
CA GLU A 295 14.88 17.80 30.20
C GLU A 295 13.70 16.83 30.08
N ALA A 296 12.78 16.86 31.05
CA ALA A 296 11.57 16.04 31.02
C ALA A 296 10.71 16.35 29.79
N ALA A 297 10.47 17.64 29.50
CA ALA A 297 9.69 18.07 28.34
C ALA A 297 10.37 17.71 27.01
N TYR A 298 11.70 17.83 26.93
CA TYR A 298 12.47 17.44 25.75
C TYR A 298 12.35 15.94 25.47
N LEU A 299 12.59 15.09 26.47
CA LEU A 299 12.47 13.63 26.33
C LEU A 299 11.05 13.20 25.99
N GLN A 300 10.05 13.90 26.54
CA GLN A 300 8.65 13.66 26.22
C GLN A 300 8.36 14.00 24.75
N ASN A 301 8.79 15.17 24.27
CA ASN A 301 8.63 15.56 22.86
C ASN A 301 9.33 14.56 21.94
N LEU A 302 10.57 14.18 22.27
CA LEU A 302 11.34 13.19 21.53
C LEU A 302 10.63 11.82 21.44
N ALA A 303 9.91 11.43 22.50
CA ALA A 303 9.13 10.20 22.52
C ALA A 303 7.80 10.31 21.76
N GLU A 304 7.11 11.45 21.84
CA GLU A 304 5.74 11.66 21.33
C GLU A 304 5.63 12.15 19.89
N ASP A 305 6.64 12.83 19.36
CA ASP A 305 6.57 13.40 17.99
C ASP A 305 6.69 12.30 16.93
N MET A 306 5.58 12.01 16.26
CA MET A 306 5.45 11.00 15.20
C MET A 306 5.43 11.59 13.78
N GLY A 307 5.70 12.89 13.61
CA GLY A 307 5.73 13.55 12.30
C GLY A 307 6.90 13.06 11.43
N VAL A 308 6.75 13.09 10.11
CA VAL A 308 7.86 12.78 9.18
C VAL A 308 8.97 13.83 9.37
N GLY A 309 10.22 13.39 9.58
CA GLY A 309 11.36 14.29 9.80
C GLY A 309 11.50 14.83 11.23
N ASN A 310 10.79 14.23 12.20
CA ASN A 310 10.84 14.59 13.62
C ASN A 310 12.25 14.50 14.25
N LEU A 311 12.37 15.03 15.47
CA LEU A 311 13.64 15.13 16.18
C LEU A 311 14.29 13.75 16.45
N TYR A 312 13.50 12.74 16.81
CA TYR A 312 14.01 11.38 17.02
C TYR A 312 14.59 10.79 15.72
N MET A 313 13.95 11.07 14.58
CA MET A 313 14.43 10.65 13.27
C MET A 313 15.79 11.26 12.93
N ARG A 314 16.15 12.45 13.44
CA ARG A 314 17.52 12.98 13.26
C ARG A 314 18.58 12.11 13.92
N TYR A 315 18.24 11.45 15.03
CA TYR A 315 19.17 10.58 15.75
C TYR A 315 19.27 9.18 15.13
N VAL A 316 18.16 8.64 14.63
CA VAL A 316 18.11 7.24 14.16
C VAL A 316 18.16 7.06 12.64
N SER A 317 17.93 8.12 11.84
CA SER A 317 17.93 8.04 10.37
C SER A 317 19.32 8.07 9.75
N GLY A 318 19.41 7.61 8.50
CA GLY A 318 20.66 7.38 7.77
C GLY A 318 21.51 8.63 7.46
N GLY A 319 22.83 8.43 7.36
CA GLY A 319 23.81 9.47 7.03
C GLY A 319 25.22 9.12 7.53
N MET A 320 26.25 9.74 6.95
CA MET A 320 27.66 9.59 7.36
C MET A 320 27.98 10.40 8.63
N LEU A 321 27.20 11.46 8.91
CA LEU A 321 27.28 12.27 10.13
C LEU A 321 26.01 12.05 10.96
N ARG A 322 26.15 11.67 12.24
CA ARG A 322 25.02 11.52 13.17
C ARG A 322 25.41 11.94 14.59
N GLU A 323 24.45 12.35 15.39
CA GLU A 323 24.73 12.51 16.83
C GLU A 323 24.76 11.11 17.49
N PRO A 324 25.70 10.83 18.42
CA PRO A 324 25.64 9.64 19.25
C PRO A 324 24.29 9.59 19.98
N PHE A 325 23.64 8.44 19.96
CA PHE A 325 22.30 8.28 20.53
C PHE A 325 22.09 6.87 21.11
N THR A 326 23.01 6.45 21.95
CA THR A 326 22.86 5.26 22.80
C THR A 326 22.05 5.60 24.07
N LEU A 327 21.65 4.58 24.82
CA LEU A 327 21.07 4.77 26.15
C LEU A 327 21.96 5.66 27.04
N ILE A 328 23.26 5.44 27.00
CA ILE A 328 24.20 6.14 27.88
C ILE A 328 24.38 7.59 27.43
N ASP A 329 24.40 7.86 26.12
CA ASP A 329 24.43 9.22 25.59
C ASP A 329 23.22 10.02 26.07
N VAL A 330 22.01 9.44 26.02
CA VAL A 330 20.79 10.11 26.51
C VAL A 330 20.88 10.42 28.01
N LEU A 331 21.37 9.47 28.82
CA LEU A 331 21.51 9.69 30.26
C LEU A 331 22.56 10.76 30.58
N GLU A 332 23.64 10.85 29.81
CA GLU A 332 24.70 11.86 29.99
C GLU A 332 24.25 13.25 29.54
N ASP A 333 23.55 13.36 28.41
CA ASP A 333 23.00 14.63 27.91
C ASP A 333 21.87 15.17 28.82
N HIS A 334 21.25 14.31 29.65
CA HIS A 334 20.16 14.64 30.57
C HIS A 334 20.49 14.20 32.03
N PRO A 335 21.40 14.92 32.71
CA PRO A 335 21.91 14.53 34.03
C PRO A 335 20.84 14.55 35.13
N SER A 336 19.70 15.22 34.95
CA SER A 336 18.63 15.27 35.95
C SER A 336 17.88 13.94 36.09
N ILE A 337 18.03 13.02 35.12
CA ILE A 337 17.42 11.69 35.14
C ILE A 337 17.99 10.85 36.30
N LYS A 338 17.11 10.47 37.23
CA LYS A 338 17.41 9.62 38.39
C LYS A 338 17.10 8.14 38.10
N VAL A 339 18.01 7.48 37.38
CA VAL A 339 17.92 6.05 37.03
C VAL A 339 18.94 5.20 37.82
N LYS A 340 18.60 3.93 38.08
CA LYS A 340 19.46 2.94 38.75
C LYS A 340 19.50 1.64 37.93
N LEU A 341 20.42 0.73 38.28
CA LEU A 341 20.60 -0.56 37.57
C LEU A 341 19.32 -1.39 37.49
N ASP A 342 18.55 -1.44 38.57
CA ASP A 342 17.27 -2.13 38.67
C ASP A 342 16.19 -1.60 37.70
N HIS A 343 16.27 -0.34 37.27
CA HIS A 343 15.42 0.24 36.23
C HIS A 343 15.86 -0.18 34.82
N LEU A 344 17.12 -0.56 34.61
CA LEU A 344 17.58 -1.06 33.31
C LEU A 344 17.22 -2.53 33.12
N LEU A 345 17.27 -3.31 34.21
CA LEU A 345 16.99 -4.73 34.18
C LEU A 345 15.52 -5.01 33.86
N GLY A 346 15.29 -5.64 32.70
CA GLY A 346 13.95 -5.95 32.20
C GLY A 346 13.33 -4.87 31.31
N ASN A 347 13.88 -3.65 31.30
CA ASN A 347 13.43 -2.57 30.40
C ASN A 347 14.39 -2.34 29.21
N VAL A 348 15.67 -2.73 29.34
CA VAL A 348 16.65 -2.76 28.25
C VAL A 348 16.70 -4.16 27.64
N ARG A 349 16.77 -4.25 26.31
CA ARG A 349 16.82 -5.53 25.59
C ARG A 349 18.11 -6.29 25.90
N PRO A 350 18.08 -7.63 25.93
CA PRO A 350 19.30 -8.41 26.04
C PRO A 350 20.08 -8.42 24.73
N ILE A 351 21.41 -8.59 24.82
CA ILE A 351 22.24 -8.84 23.64
C ILE A 351 21.89 -10.22 23.05
N MET A 352 21.53 -10.23 21.77
CA MET A 352 21.18 -11.43 20.99
C MET A 352 22.33 -11.81 20.04
N PRO A 353 22.69 -13.10 19.90
CA PRO A 353 23.67 -13.53 18.90
C PRO A 353 23.27 -13.13 17.47
N ARG A 354 24.25 -12.79 16.63
CA ARG A 354 24.07 -12.33 15.24
C ARG A 354 24.36 -13.45 14.24
N TYR A 355 23.52 -13.57 13.20
CA TYR A 355 23.69 -14.55 12.14
C TYR A 355 24.63 -14.06 11.04
N TYR A 356 25.45 -14.97 10.53
CA TYR A 356 26.27 -14.76 9.33
C TYR A 356 26.32 -16.04 8.50
N SER A 357 26.29 -15.91 7.17
CA SER A 357 26.54 -17.04 6.26
C SER A 357 27.99 -17.46 6.35
N ILE A 358 28.24 -18.77 6.45
CA ILE A 358 29.60 -19.30 6.46
C ILE A 358 30.17 -19.17 5.04
N CYS A 359 31.29 -18.47 4.94
CA CYS A 359 31.99 -18.05 3.72
C CYS A 359 33.01 -19.10 3.21
N SER A 360 33.06 -20.28 3.82
CA SER A 360 33.97 -21.37 3.46
C SER A 360 33.23 -22.69 3.18
N SER A 361 33.80 -23.54 2.34
CA SER A 361 33.33 -24.91 2.15
C SER A 361 33.99 -25.87 3.14
N HIS A 362 33.20 -26.74 3.75
CA HIS A 362 33.70 -27.80 4.63
C HIS A 362 34.63 -28.81 3.92
N LEU A 363 34.58 -28.90 2.59
CA LEU A 363 35.52 -29.71 1.80
C LEU A 363 36.93 -29.12 1.73
N VAL A 364 37.02 -27.78 1.83
CA VAL A 364 38.31 -27.06 1.78
C VAL A 364 38.83 -26.79 3.18
N SER A 365 37.94 -26.47 4.13
CA SER A 365 38.28 -26.07 5.50
C SER A 365 37.45 -26.84 6.54
N PRO A 366 37.65 -28.16 6.72
CA PRO A 366 36.78 -29.00 7.56
C PRO A 366 36.78 -28.63 9.05
N ARG A 367 37.83 -27.94 9.52
CA ARG A 367 37.99 -27.50 10.92
C ARG A 367 37.97 -25.99 11.10
N GLN A 368 37.72 -25.22 10.02
CA GLN A 368 37.67 -23.76 10.07
C GLN A 368 36.45 -23.19 9.35
N ILE A 369 35.72 -22.31 10.02
CA ILE A 369 34.69 -21.49 9.36
C ILE A 369 35.26 -20.11 9.04
N GLN A 370 34.82 -19.54 7.93
CA GLN A 370 35.12 -18.17 7.55
C GLN A 370 33.84 -17.35 7.51
N VAL A 371 33.90 -16.08 7.90
CA VAL A 371 32.76 -15.16 7.93
C VAL A 371 33.16 -13.86 7.26
N CYS A 372 32.45 -13.48 6.21
CA CYS A 372 32.62 -12.19 5.54
C CYS A 372 31.58 -11.21 6.09
N TYR A 373 32.02 -10.09 6.66
CA TYR A 373 31.11 -9.12 7.26
C TYR A 373 31.60 -7.68 7.06
N MET A 374 30.65 -6.77 6.92
CA MET A 374 30.90 -5.33 6.74
C MET A 374 30.59 -4.60 8.04
N VAL A 375 31.44 -3.66 8.44
CA VAL A 375 31.19 -2.78 9.57
C VAL A 375 30.51 -1.50 9.07
N ASP A 376 29.29 -1.25 9.56
CA ASP A 376 28.64 0.05 9.35
C ASP A 376 29.28 1.08 10.28
N GLN A 377 29.70 2.21 9.73
CA GLN A 377 30.40 3.27 10.44
C GLN A 377 29.80 4.63 10.13
N TRP A 378 29.74 5.50 11.14
CA TRP A 378 29.35 6.89 10.99
C TRP A 378 30.13 7.77 11.96
N TYR A 379 30.20 9.06 11.66
CA TYR A 379 30.96 10.03 12.41
C TYR A 379 30.03 10.88 13.28
N CYS A 380 30.50 11.23 14.48
CA CYS A 380 29.76 12.10 15.38
C CYS A 380 29.62 13.51 14.79
N THR A 381 28.40 14.08 14.82
CA THR A 381 28.15 15.47 14.39
C THR A 381 28.82 16.50 15.29
N LYS A 382 28.92 16.23 16.59
CA LYS A 382 29.56 17.11 17.58
C LYS A 382 31.10 17.08 17.46
N ASP A 383 31.65 15.91 17.14
CA ASP A 383 33.09 15.69 16.94
C ASP A 383 33.33 14.68 15.81
N PRO A 384 33.61 15.14 14.57
CA PRO A 384 33.83 14.26 13.43
C PRO A 384 35.04 13.31 13.56
N THR A 385 35.86 13.43 14.60
CA THR A 385 36.95 12.47 14.88
C THR A 385 36.45 11.20 15.58
N VAL A 386 35.26 11.24 16.19
CA VAL A 386 34.64 10.08 16.85
C VAL A 386 33.89 9.24 15.82
N VAL A 387 34.35 8.01 15.63
CA VAL A 387 33.72 7.01 14.77
C VAL A 387 32.86 6.06 15.60
N ILE A 388 31.60 5.93 15.21
CA ILE A 388 30.64 5.04 15.83
C ILE A 388 30.43 3.85 14.88
N GLN A 389 30.34 2.64 15.45
CA GLN A 389 30.22 1.39 14.71
C GLN A 389 28.98 0.60 15.15
N GLY A 390 28.44 -0.23 14.27
CA GLY A 390 27.40 -1.19 14.66
C GLY A 390 27.92 -2.22 15.68
N ALA A 391 27.12 -2.59 16.68
CA ALA A 391 27.58 -3.35 17.85
C ALA A 391 28.23 -4.71 17.51
N ALA A 392 27.57 -5.56 16.73
CA ALA A 392 28.08 -6.90 16.40
C ALA A 392 29.30 -6.85 15.45
N ALA A 393 29.18 -6.16 14.31
CA ALA A 393 30.27 -6.03 13.34
C ALA A 393 31.46 -5.25 13.91
N GLY A 394 31.20 -4.24 14.74
CA GLY A 394 32.21 -3.53 15.51
C GLY A 394 32.89 -4.43 16.53
N PHE A 395 32.17 -5.26 17.29
CA PHE A 395 32.80 -6.26 18.15
C PHE A 395 33.71 -7.21 17.35
N LEU A 396 33.24 -7.69 16.19
CA LEU A 396 34.02 -8.59 15.35
C LEU A 396 35.26 -7.92 14.76
N SER A 397 35.20 -6.63 14.36
CA SER A 397 36.35 -5.91 13.78
C SER A 397 37.51 -5.73 14.74
N HIS A 398 37.27 -5.80 16.06
CA HIS A 398 38.32 -5.74 17.08
C HIS A 398 38.88 -7.11 17.46
N GLN A 399 38.41 -8.21 16.85
CA GLN A 399 38.94 -9.54 17.14
C GLN A 399 40.29 -9.77 16.49
N VAL A 400 41.22 -10.34 17.26
CA VAL A 400 42.59 -10.65 16.85
C VAL A 400 42.89 -12.14 17.01
N PRO A 401 43.90 -12.69 16.31
CA PRO A 401 44.28 -14.09 16.44
C PRO A 401 44.49 -14.52 17.89
N GLY A 402 43.94 -15.68 18.27
CA GLY A 402 43.95 -16.22 19.62
C GLY A 402 42.75 -15.82 20.49
N ASN A 403 41.96 -14.81 20.10
CA ASN A 403 40.71 -14.50 20.79
C ASN A 403 39.72 -15.66 20.72
N ARG A 404 38.83 -15.75 21.71
CA ARG A 404 37.74 -16.72 21.73
C ARG A 404 36.42 -16.03 21.48
N VAL A 405 35.67 -16.49 20.48
CA VAL A 405 34.33 -16.00 20.14
C VAL A 405 33.33 -17.09 20.43
N THR A 406 32.33 -16.79 21.25
CA THR A 406 31.24 -17.73 21.54
C THR A 406 30.29 -17.80 20.37
N ALA A 407 30.13 -18.98 19.78
CA ALA A 407 29.32 -19.15 18.58
C ALA A 407 28.64 -20.52 18.50
N LYS A 408 27.69 -20.64 17.57
CA LYS A 408 27.01 -21.91 17.24
C LYS A 408 26.79 -22.00 15.74
N THR A 409 27.04 -23.18 15.15
CA THR A 409 26.67 -23.46 13.75
C THR A 409 25.18 -23.78 13.64
N SER A 410 24.56 -23.34 12.55
CA SER A 410 23.15 -23.56 12.23
C SER A 410 23.04 -24.02 10.79
N ARG A 411 22.07 -24.89 10.50
CA ARG A 411 21.89 -25.39 9.13
C ARG A 411 21.45 -24.29 8.19
N GLY A 412 21.94 -24.34 6.95
CA GLY A 412 21.52 -23.48 5.87
C GLY A 412 20.14 -23.81 5.30
N TYR A 413 19.61 -22.91 4.47
CA TYR A 413 18.35 -23.10 3.74
C TYR A 413 18.58 -23.50 2.29
N PHE A 414 19.72 -23.08 1.74
CA PHE A 414 20.04 -23.36 0.35
C PHE A 414 20.28 -24.85 0.12
N LYS A 415 19.43 -25.41 -0.73
CA LYS A 415 19.60 -26.76 -1.29
C LYS A 415 20.57 -26.67 -2.44
N ILE A 416 21.84 -26.91 -2.14
CA ILE A 416 22.94 -26.90 -3.11
C ILE A 416 22.83 -28.15 -4.00
N PRO A 417 22.92 -28.01 -5.34
CA PRO A 417 22.98 -29.17 -6.23
C PRO A 417 24.18 -30.07 -5.95
N GLU A 418 23.97 -31.39 -5.90
CA GLU A 418 25.01 -32.39 -5.61
C GLU A 418 25.93 -32.69 -6.82
N THR A 419 25.68 -32.08 -7.98
CA THR A 419 26.42 -32.33 -9.21
C THR A 419 26.85 -31.02 -9.89
N LEU A 420 27.93 -31.08 -10.68
CA LEU A 420 28.50 -29.90 -11.32
C LEU A 420 27.81 -29.47 -12.62
N TYR A 421 27.00 -30.35 -13.22
CA TYR A 421 26.31 -30.07 -14.48
C TYR A 421 24.97 -29.32 -14.32
N VAL A 422 24.42 -29.25 -13.11
CA VAL A 422 23.19 -28.47 -12.85
C VAL A 422 23.50 -26.98 -13.01
N PRO A 423 22.82 -26.25 -13.91
CA PRO A 423 23.05 -24.82 -14.10
C PRO A 423 22.66 -24.01 -12.86
N ILE A 424 23.43 -22.97 -12.54
CA ILE A 424 23.14 -22.10 -11.39
C ILE A 424 23.20 -20.63 -11.84
N ILE A 425 22.12 -19.89 -11.57
CA ILE A 425 22.12 -18.42 -11.61
C ILE A 425 22.24 -17.91 -10.17
N GLY A 426 23.31 -17.18 -9.90
CA GLY A 426 23.55 -16.54 -8.62
C GLY A 426 23.41 -15.03 -8.71
N VAL A 427 22.78 -14.41 -7.71
CA VAL A 427 22.80 -12.96 -7.49
C VAL A 427 23.38 -12.69 -6.11
N ALA A 428 24.51 -11.98 -6.07
CA ALA A 428 25.18 -11.55 -4.85
C ALA A 428 25.16 -10.03 -4.73
N LEU A 429 24.84 -9.49 -3.54
CA LEU A 429 25.01 -8.05 -3.24
C LEU A 429 25.97 -7.85 -2.07
N GLY A 430 27.08 -7.14 -2.30
CA GLY A 430 28.09 -6.87 -1.28
C GLY A 430 28.55 -8.14 -0.57
N THR A 431 28.41 -8.20 0.77
CA THR A 431 28.79 -9.37 1.57
C THR A 431 27.96 -10.63 1.29
N GLY A 432 26.86 -10.53 0.53
CA GLY A 432 26.12 -11.69 0.02
C GLY A 432 26.98 -12.64 -0.83
N ILE A 433 28.14 -12.17 -1.32
CA ILE A 433 29.16 -13.01 -1.96
C ILE A 433 29.65 -14.17 -1.07
N ALA A 434 29.49 -14.07 0.25
CA ALA A 434 29.97 -15.09 1.20
C ALA A 434 29.47 -16.50 0.88
N PHE A 435 28.16 -16.63 0.63
CA PHE A 435 27.57 -17.91 0.23
C PHE A 435 28.14 -18.41 -1.09
N PHE A 436 28.25 -17.54 -2.10
CA PHE A 436 28.74 -17.92 -3.41
C PHE A 436 30.21 -18.32 -3.40
N ARG A 437 31.04 -17.68 -2.57
CA ARG A 437 32.42 -18.10 -2.34
C ARG A 437 32.48 -19.51 -1.75
N ALA A 438 31.69 -19.79 -0.71
CA ALA A 438 31.61 -21.14 -0.12
C ALA A 438 31.13 -22.18 -1.14
N LEU A 439 30.12 -21.83 -1.95
CA LEU A 439 29.59 -22.67 -3.01
C LEU A 439 30.65 -22.95 -4.09
N MET A 440 31.40 -21.94 -4.52
CA MET A 440 32.46 -22.11 -5.51
C MET A 440 33.62 -22.95 -5.00
N GLN A 441 34.05 -22.76 -3.74
CA GLN A 441 35.03 -23.65 -3.10
C GLN A 441 34.55 -25.11 -3.07
N HIS A 442 33.27 -25.33 -2.81
CA HIS A 442 32.67 -26.66 -2.82
C HIS A 442 32.68 -27.27 -4.22
N ARG A 443 32.26 -26.51 -5.24
CA ARG A 443 32.26 -26.94 -6.64
C ARG A 443 33.67 -27.22 -7.18
N ALA A 444 34.64 -26.38 -6.85
CA ALA A 444 36.05 -26.58 -7.23
C ALA A 444 36.64 -27.84 -6.61
N ALA A 445 36.36 -28.12 -5.32
CA ALA A 445 36.79 -29.36 -4.68
C ALA A 445 36.19 -30.60 -5.35
N MET A 446 34.90 -30.58 -5.70
CA MET A 446 34.25 -31.65 -6.46
C MET A 446 34.87 -31.83 -7.85
N HIS A 447 35.24 -30.73 -8.52
CA HIS A 447 35.86 -30.80 -9.85
C HIS A 447 37.23 -31.47 -9.79
N VAL A 448 38.03 -31.17 -8.75
CA VAL A 448 39.32 -31.85 -8.52
C VAL A 448 39.14 -33.35 -8.25
N GLU A 449 38.11 -33.75 -7.50
CA GLU A 449 37.83 -35.17 -7.23
C GLU A 449 37.31 -35.92 -8.46
N SER A 450 36.66 -35.22 -9.40
CA SER A 450 36.06 -35.79 -10.61
C SER A 450 36.29 -34.90 -11.83
N PRO A 451 37.53 -34.82 -12.33
CA PRO A 451 37.91 -33.88 -13.40
C PRO A 451 37.22 -34.16 -14.73
N ASP A 452 36.81 -35.42 -14.97
CA ASP A 452 36.10 -35.84 -16.18
C ASP A 452 34.58 -35.63 -16.10
N ALA A 453 34.04 -35.17 -14.96
CA ALA A 453 32.61 -34.94 -14.80
C ALA A 453 32.16 -33.72 -15.64
N PRO A 454 30.98 -33.75 -16.28
CA PRO A 454 30.45 -32.57 -16.97
C PRO A 454 30.23 -31.41 -15.99
N VAL A 455 30.69 -30.22 -16.38
CA VAL A 455 30.57 -29.00 -15.58
C VAL A 455 29.80 -27.95 -16.37
N THR A 456 28.80 -27.35 -15.71
CA THR A 456 28.18 -26.10 -16.17
C THR A 456 28.73 -24.98 -15.29
N PRO A 457 29.25 -23.87 -15.85
CA PRO A 457 29.69 -22.73 -15.04
C PRO A 457 28.54 -22.20 -14.17
N LEU A 458 28.86 -21.70 -12.97
CA LEU A 458 27.89 -20.92 -12.20
C LEU A 458 27.86 -19.50 -12.78
N ARG A 459 26.69 -18.98 -13.16
CA ARG A 459 26.54 -17.61 -13.66
C ARG A 459 26.25 -16.66 -12.50
N LEU A 460 27.23 -15.84 -12.10
CA LEU A 460 27.15 -14.99 -10.92
C LEU A 460 27.02 -13.51 -11.28
N TYR A 461 25.85 -12.92 -10.99
CA TYR A 461 25.65 -11.49 -11.04
C TYR A 461 26.05 -10.86 -9.70
N TYR A 462 27.17 -10.15 -9.67
CA TYR A 462 27.76 -9.63 -8.43
C TYR A 462 27.66 -8.11 -8.34
N GLY A 463 26.78 -7.62 -7.47
CA GLY A 463 26.56 -6.19 -7.24
C GLY A 463 27.46 -5.62 -6.15
N VAL A 464 28.28 -4.63 -6.52
CA VAL A 464 29.17 -3.87 -5.63
C VAL A 464 29.06 -2.36 -5.93
N ARG A 465 29.63 -1.49 -5.08
CA ARG A 465 29.65 -0.05 -5.38
C ARG A 465 30.74 0.28 -6.39
N HIS A 466 31.97 -0.15 -6.10
CA HIS A 466 33.18 0.21 -6.82
C HIS A 466 34.09 -1.00 -7.03
N ALA A 467 34.37 -1.33 -8.29
CA ALA A 467 35.28 -2.42 -8.64
C ALA A 467 36.67 -2.27 -8.01
N SER A 468 37.12 -1.03 -7.80
CA SER A 468 38.43 -0.73 -7.21
C SER A 468 38.49 -0.80 -5.68
N LYS A 469 37.34 -0.88 -4.98
CA LYS A 469 37.30 -0.74 -3.51
C LYS A 469 36.61 -1.91 -2.80
N ASP A 470 35.47 -2.39 -3.31
CA ASP A 470 34.63 -3.39 -2.63
C ASP A 470 34.35 -4.64 -3.47
N PHE A 471 35.18 -4.91 -4.48
CA PHE A 471 35.17 -6.17 -5.23
C PHE A 471 35.85 -7.29 -4.43
N LEU A 472 35.13 -7.83 -3.44
CA LEU A 472 35.65 -8.85 -2.52
C LEU A 472 36.05 -10.14 -3.25
N PHE A 473 37.15 -10.77 -2.82
CA PHE A 473 37.66 -12.06 -3.32
C PHE A 473 37.97 -12.10 -4.82
N LYS A 474 38.36 -10.96 -5.40
CA LYS A 474 38.60 -10.79 -6.83
C LYS A 474 39.50 -11.88 -7.44
N ASP A 475 40.64 -12.17 -6.81
CA ASP A 475 41.61 -13.13 -7.37
C ASP A 475 41.08 -14.58 -7.35
N GLU A 476 40.36 -14.99 -6.29
CA GLU A 476 39.70 -16.32 -6.23
C GLU A 476 38.61 -16.43 -7.31
N LEU A 477 37.78 -15.39 -7.47
CA LEU A 477 36.71 -15.38 -8.46
C LEU A 477 37.24 -15.47 -9.89
N HIS A 478 38.30 -14.72 -10.23
CA HIS A 478 38.92 -14.83 -11.55
C HIS A 478 39.61 -16.18 -11.76
N GLY A 479 40.21 -16.77 -10.72
CA GLY A 479 40.77 -18.13 -10.83
C GLY A 479 39.72 -19.16 -11.24
N TRP A 480 38.53 -19.14 -10.62
CA TRP A 480 37.44 -20.04 -11.02
C TRP A 480 36.82 -19.75 -12.38
N GLU A 481 36.91 -18.49 -12.84
CA GLU A 481 36.53 -18.11 -14.20
C GLU A 481 37.51 -18.68 -15.23
N GLU A 482 38.82 -18.62 -14.96
CA GLU A 482 39.86 -19.24 -15.79
C GLU A 482 39.76 -20.78 -15.83
N GLU A 483 39.35 -21.40 -14.72
CA GLU A 483 39.08 -22.84 -14.63
C GLU A 483 37.76 -23.26 -15.31
N GLY A 484 36.93 -22.32 -15.76
CA GLY A 484 35.64 -22.60 -16.39
C GLY A 484 34.53 -23.02 -15.43
N LEU A 485 34.71 -22.79 -14.13
CA LEU A 485 33.72 -23.11 -13.09
C LEU A 485 32.73 -21.96 -12.82
N LEU A 486 33.13 -20.72 -13.14
CA LEU A 486 32.38 -19.49 -12.88
C LEU A 486 32.26 -18.66 -14.17
N GLU A 487 31.09 -18.07 -14.38
CA GLU A 487 30.87 -16.98 -15.32
C GLU A 487 30.50 -15.74 -14.50
N LEU A 488 31.41 -14.76 -14.40
CA LEU A 488 31.26 -13.63 -13.49
C LEU A 488 30.72 -12.39 -14.21
N ILE A 489 29.60 -11.84 -13.71
CA ILE A 489 28.95 -10.64 -14.23
C ILE A 489 28.96 -9.55 -13.16
N PRO A 490 29.99 -8.70 -13.13
CA PRO A 490 30.07 -7.63 -12.15
C PRO A 490 29.12 -6.47 -12.48
N ALA A 491 28.45 -5.97 -11.45
CA ALA A 491 27.57 -4.81 -11.51
C ALA A 491 28.06 -3.74 -10.51
N CYS A 492 28.81 -2.76 -11.01
CA CYS A 492 29.43 -1.72 -10.19
C CYS A 492 28.60 -0.43 -10.24
N SER A 493 27.79 -0.23 -9.21
CA SER A 493 26.73 0.79 -9.20
C SER A 493 27.23 2.25 -9.17
N HIS A 494 28.48 2.50 -8.80
CA HIS A 494 29.04 3.84 -8.61
C HIS A 494 30.28 4.13 -9.49
N ASP A 495 30.64 3.22 -10.40
CA ASP A 495 31.80 3.39 -11.29
C ASP A 495 31.45 4.08 -12.62
N SER A 496 30.15 4.29 -12.89
CA SER A 496 29.67 4.95 -14.10
C SER A 496 28.54 5.93 -13.80
N ALA A 497 28.20 6.79 -14.75
CA ALA A 497 27.04 7.68 -14.65
C ALA A 497 25.70 6.91 -14.67
N ALA A 498 25.67 5.72 -15.25
CA ALA A 498 24.52 4.82 -15.18
C ALA A 498 24.58 3.99 -13.89
N PHE A 499 23.44 3.88 -13.20
CA PHE A 499 23.33 3.09 -11.97
C PHE A 499 23.20 1.59 -12.30
N VAL A 500 24.34 0.92 -12.48
CA VAL A 500 24.41 -0.49 -12.88
C VAL A 500 24.21 -1.41 -11.68
N THR A 501 23.26 -2.35 -11.77
CA THR A 501 22.94 -3.32 -10.71
C THR A 501 22.83 -4.73 -11.28
N PRO A 502 22.85 -5.79 -10.45
CA PRO A 502 22.57 -7.15 -10.94
C PRO A 502 21.21 -7.25 -11.65
N ALA A 503 20.20 -6.52 -11.17
CA ALA A 503 18.90 -6.43 -11.83
C ALA A 503 18.97 -5.86 -13.25
N THR A 504 19.81 -4.84 -13.51
CA THR A 504 20.01 -4.33 -14.87
C THR A 504 20.83 -5.31 -15.72
N LYS A 505 21.84 -5.97 -15.12
CA LYS A 505 22.68 -6.96 -15.81
C LYS A 505 21.94 -8.23 -16.22
N LEU A 506 20.97 -8.66 -15.42
CA LEU A 506 20.09 -9.79 -15.75
C LEU A 506 19.31 -9.55 -17.06
N ALA A 507 19.01 -8.29 -17.38
CA ALA A 507 18.31 -7.92 -18.61
C ALA A 507 19.22 -7.73 -19.84
N GLU A 508 20.56 -7.70 -19.69
CA GLU A 508 21.46 -7.48 -20.83
C GLU A 508 21.63 -8.72 -21.72
N HIS A 509 21.53 -9.91 -21.13
CA HIS A 509 21.71 -11.22 -21.79
C HIS A 509 20.56 -12.16 -21.44
N PRO A 510 19.32 -11.83 -21.85
CA PRO A 510 18.13 -12.62 -21.52
C PRO A 510 18.22 -14.07 -21.99
N GLU A 511 18.86 -14.30 -23.14
CA GLU A 511 19.09 -15.63 -23.71
C GLU A 511 19.86 -16.55 -22.77
N LYS A 512 20.81 -15.99 -22.00
CA LYS A 512 21.60 -16.74 -21.02
C LYS A 512 20.80 -17.07 -19.76
N VAL A 513 19.88 -16.20 -19.37
CA VAL A 513 18.98 -16.47 -18.23
C VAL A 513 18.04 -17.62 -18.58
N CYS A 514 17.43 -17.59 -19.77
CA CYS A 514 16.62 -18.70 -20.29
C CYS A 514 17.42 -20.00 -20.38
N GLU A 515 18.59 -19.96 -21.03
CA GLU A 515 19.46 -21.14 -21.19
C GLU A 515 19.70 -21.86 -19.87
N TYR A 516 19.97 -21.13 -18.78
CA TYR A 516 20.22 -21.73 -17.48
C TYR A 516 18.93 -22.27 -16.84
N LEU A 517 17.85 -21.49 -16.82
CA LEU A 517 16.62 -21.86 -16.10
C LEU A 517 15.83 -22.98 -16.80
N ASP A 518 15.81 -23.00 -18.13
CA ASP A 518 15.13 -24.02 -18.94
C ASP A 518 15.80 -25.39 -18.82
N ASN A 519 17.12 -25.40 -18.68
CA ASN A 519 17.91 -26.63 -18.52
C ASN A 519 17.95 -27.12 -17.06
N GLY A 520 16.84 -26.92 -16.33
CA GLY A 520 16.69 -27.38 -14.95
C GLY A 520 17.47 -26.57 -13.91
N GLY A 521 17.90 -25.35 -14.25
CA GLY A 521 18.75 -24.54 -13.39
C GLY A 521 18.09 -24.09 -12.09
N VAL A 522 18.95 -23.68 -11.16
CA VAL A 522 18.59 -23.17 -9.84
C VAL A 522 18.98 -21.70 -9.72
N TYR A 523 18.06 -20.89 -9.21
CA TYR A 523 18.28 -19.48 -8.89
C TYR A 523 18.58 -19.31 -7.39
N PHE A 524 19.69 -18.64 -7.08
CA PHE A 524 20.07 -18.23 -5.74
C PHE A 524 20.20 -16.71 -5.65
N TYR A 525 19.59 -16.10 -4.63
CA TYR A 525 19.84 -14.72 -4.24
C TYR A 525 20.44 -14.66 -2.84
N CYS A 526 21.59 -14.01 -2.67
CA CYS A 526 22.16 -13.70 -1.36
C CYS A 526 22.55 -12.22 -1.27
N GLY A 527 21.95 -11.49 -0.33
CA GLY A 527 22.23 -10.05 -0.23
C GLY A 527 21.28 -9.28 0.68
N ILE A 528 21.04 -8.01 0.32
CA ILE A 528 20.21 -7.09 1.11
C ILE A 528 18.73 -7.52 1.06
N GLY A 529 18.06 -7.53 2.20
CA GLY A 529 16.62 -7.79 2.33
C GLY A 529 15.72 -6.62 1.92
N GLY A 530 14.44 -6.71 2.28
CA GLY A 530 13.44 -5.70 1.91
C GLY A 530 12.93 -5.89 0.47
N VAL A 531 12.79 -4.80 -0.29
CA VAL A 531 12.23 -4.82 -1.65
C VAL A 531 13.19 -5.34 -2.73
N ILE A 532 14.47 -5.50 -2.40
CA ILE A 532 15.52 -5.79 -3.37
C ILE A 532 15.38 -7.15 -4.07
N PRO A 533 15.05 -8.27 -3.39
CA PRO A 533 14.80 -9.54 -4.07
C PRO A 533 13.69 -9.45 -5.14
N ASN A 534 12.64 -8.66 -4.88
CA ASN A 534 11.51 -8.51 -5.82
C ASN A 534 11.93 -7.80 -7.12
N TYR A 535 12.89 -6.86 -7.06
CA TYR A 535 13.43 -6.24 -8.27
C TYR A 535 14.19 -7.26 -9.14
N HIS A 536 14.91 -8.20 -8.51
CA HIS A 536 15.61 -9.25 -9.25
C HIS A 536 14.64 -10.28 -9.82
N GLU A 537 13.57 -10.61 -9.09
CA GLU A 537 12.48 -11.44 -9.63
C GLU A 537 11.84 -10.82 -10.87
N ALA A 538 11.54 -9.52 -10.82
CA ALA A 538 11.02 -8.78 -11.97
C ALA A 538 12.02 -8.74 -13.14
N SER A 539 13.32 -8.62 -12.88
CA SER A 539 14.35 -8.68 -13.92
C SER A 539 14.49 -10.07 -14.54
N VAL A 540 14.39 -11.15 -13.76
CA VAL A 540 14.40 -12.51 -14.32
C VAL A 540 13.14 -12.76 -15.14
N LEU A 541 11.97 -12.30 -14.67
CA LEU A 541 10.73 -12.36 -15.42
C LEU A 541 10.88 -11.68 -16.78
N HIS A 542 11.46 -10.48 -16.79
CA HIS A 542 11.75 -9.74 -18.01
C HIS A 542 12.70 -10.50 -18.94
N ALA A 543 13.78 -11.06 -18.39
CA ALA A 543 14.75 -11.83 -19.16
C ALA A 543 14.13 -13.08 -19.79
N LEU A 544 13.26 -13.80 -19.07
CA LEU A 544 12.51 -14.95 -19.60
C LEU A 544 11.58 -14.53 -20.74
N MET A 545 10.88 -13.41 -20.59
CA MET A 545 10.01 -12.88 -21.63
C MET A 545 10.78 -12.53 -22.91
N GLU A 546 11.92 -11.85 -22.77
CA GLU A 546 12.74 -11.48 -23.93
C GLU A 546 13.42 -12.70 -24.57
N GLY A 547 13.91 -13.65 -23.78
CA GLY A 547 14.67 -14.80 -24.28
C GLY A 547 13.80 -15.90 -24.90
N HIS A 548 12.57 -16.11 -24.43
CA HIS A 548 11.61 -17.04 -25.07
C HIS A 548 10.88 -16.41 -26.27
N GLY A 549 10.97 -15.08 -26.42
CA GLY A 549 10.41 -14.35 -27.56
C GLY A 549 8.88 -14.27 -27.56
N ASP A 550 8.31 -13.92 -28.70
CA ASP A 550 6.90 -13.53 -28.86
C ASP A 550 5.88 -14.65 -28.57
N GLU A 551 6.32 -15.89 -28.33
CA GLU A 551 5.44 -17.03 -28.00
C GLU A 551 5.09 -17.12 -26.50
N THR A 552 5.74 -16.34 -25.62
CA THR A 552 5.43 -16.31 -24.18
C THR A 552 4.74 -15.01 -23.74
N THR A 553 4.08 -15.03 -22.58
CA THR A 553 3.48 -13.83 -21.97
C THR A 553 4.00 -13.63 -20.54
N ALA A 554 3.90 -12.39 -20.03
CA ALA A 554 4.27 -12.08 -18.64
C ALA A 554 3.58 -12.98 -17.60
N ALA A 555 2.36 -13.47 -17.91
CA ALA A 555 1.64 -14.36 -17.01
C ALA A 555 2.20 -15.79 -17.04
N ILE A 556 2.61 -16.26 -18.21
CA ILE A 556 3.26 -17.57 -18.38
C ILE A 556 4.60 -17.57 -17.65
N GLU A 557 5.43 -16.55 -17.85
CA GLU A 557 6.73 -16.49 -17.18
C GLU A 557 6.62 -16.23 -15.68
N ALA A 558 5.60 -15.51 -15.22
CA ALA A 558 5.30 -15.41 -13.80
C ALA A 558 4.93 -16.79 -13.22
N SER A 559 4.15 -17.59 -13.95
CA SER A 559 3.85 -18.97 -13.59
C SER A 559 5.10 -19.86 -13.63
N THR A 560 6.05 -19.63 -14.56
CA THR A 560 7.36 -20.31 -14.58
C THR A 560 8.12 -20.03 -13.30
N ILE A 561 8.19 -18.77 -12.86
CA ILE A 561 8.85 -18.37 -11.61
C ILE A 561 8.15 -19.00 -10.40
N GLU A 562 6.82 -19.01 -10.35
CA GLU A 562 6.09 -19.69 -9.27
C GLU A 562 6.35 -21.21 -9.26
N ALA A 563 6.45 -21.85 -10.43
CA ALA A 563 6.85 -23.25 -10.52
C ALA A 563 8.31 -23.49 -10.04
N LEU A 564 9.22 -22.54 -10.29
CA LEU A 564 10.59 -22.57 -9.74
C LEU A 564 10.57 -22.48 -8.21
N LYS A 565 9.74 -21.62 -7.63
CA LYS A 565 9.54 -21.52 -6.17
C LYS A 565 8.96 -22.79 -5.59
N GLU A 566 7.90 -23.33 -6.18
CA GLU A 566 7.21 -24.54 -5.72
C GLU A 566 8.09 -25.80 -5.78
N SER A 567 8.99 -25.87 -6.76
CA SER A 567 9.98 -26.94 -6.93
C SER A 567 11.26 -26.75 -6.11
N GLY A 568 11.40 -25.61 -5.40
CA GLY A 568 12.60 -25.28 -4.63
C GLY A 568 13.82 -24.91 -5.48
N ARG A 569 13.62 -24.63 -6.78
CA ARG A 569 14.67 -24.13 -7.69
C ARG A 569 14.84 -22.62 -7.62
N TRP A 570 13.93 -21.89 -6.97
CA TRP A 570 14.07 -20.48 -6.64
C TRP A 570 14.31 -20.32 -5.14
N GLN A 571 15.51 -19.87 -4.76
CA GLN A 571 15.92 -19.81 -3.36
C GLN A 571 16.52 -18.43 -3.03
N VAL A 572 16.05 -17.83 -1.93
CA VAL A 572 16.42 -16.47 -1.52
C VAL A 572 16.89 -16.47 -0.07
N GLU A 573 18.05 -15.89 0.18
CA GLU A 573 18.60 -15.60 1.50
C GLU A 573 18.92 -14.11 1.59
N ALA A 574 18.17 -13.37 2.40
CA ALA A 574 18.30 -11.91 2.42
C ALA A 574 18.43 -11.36 3.84
N PHE A 575 19.45 -10.54 4.06
CA PHE A 575 19.80 -9.95 5.35
C PHE A 575 19.41 -8.48 5.36
N SER A 576 18.73 -8.01 6.40
CA SER A 576 18.35 -6.60 6.55
C SER A 576 19.10 -5.93 7.71
N ARG A 577 19.01 -4.60 7.78
CA ARG A 577 19.52 -3.81 8.90
C ARG A 577 18.73 -4.04 10.20
N SER A 578 17.55 -4.64 10.11
CA SER A 578 16.68 -5.00 11.23
C SER A 578 16.84 -6.48 11.58
N LEU A 579 16.89 -6.78 12.89
CA LEU A 579 16.99 -8.13 13.44
C LEU A 579 15.81 -9.04 13.05
N ASP A 580 14.66 -8.50 12.62
CA ASP A 580 13.46 -9.30 12.32
C ASP A 580 13.57 -10.12 11.01
N HIS A 581 14.34 -9.66 10.02
CA HIS A 581 14.55 -10.40 8.77
C HIS A 581 15.57 -11.55 8.87
N GLU A 582 16.51 -11.51 9.82
CA GLU A 582 17.47 -12.62 10.02
C GLU A 582 16.83 -13.85 10.64
N ASN A 583 15.69 -13.68 11.32
CA ASN A 583 14.87 -14.78 11.80
C ASN A 583 13.95 -15.35 10.69
N ALA A 584 13.80 -14.64 9.55
CA ALA A 584 13.14 -15.15 8.34
C ALA A 584 13.85 -16.37 7.75
N LEU A 585 15.18 -16.42 7.91
CA LEU A 585 15.93 -17.65 7.71
C LEU A 585 15.42 -18.72 8.68
N GLN A 586 15.51 -18.50 10.00
CA GLN A 586 15.22 -19.51 11.01
C GLN A 586 13.89 -20.27 10.86
N GLN A 587 12.85 -19.63 10.33
CA GLN A 587 11.54 -20.24 10.15
C GLN A 587 11.23 -20.63 8.69
N ALA A 588 12.02 -20.24 7.68
CA ALA A 588 12.01 -20.91 6.37
C ALA A 588 12.39 -22.40 6.45
N GLN A 589 13.10 -22.82 7.51
CA GLN A 589 13.37 -24.23 7.83
C GLN A 589 12.11 -24.98 8.29
N ASP A 590 11.19 -24.27 8.95
CA ASP A 590 9.98 -24.84 9.53
C ASP A 590 8.83 -24.91 8.49
N VAL A 591 8.77 -23.95 7.57
CA VAL A 591 7.72 -23.81 6.53
C VAL A 591 7.83 -24.84 5.41
N VAL A 592 9.04 -25.29 5.07
CA VAL A 592 9.29 -26.33 4.05
C VAL A 592 8.56 -27.65 4.38
N LEU A 593 8.03 -27.80 5.59
CA LEU A 593 7.40 -29.03 6.07
C LEU A 593 5.86 -29.13 5.85
N ASN A 594 5.09 -28.09 5.48
CA ASN A 594 3.60 -28.19 5.40
C ASN A 594 2.87 -27.25 4.39
N LYS A 595 2.36 -27.75 3.24
CA LYS A 595 1.76 -27.01 2.08
C LYS A 595 0.19 -26.88 2.02
N ASP A 596 -0.31 -25.86 1.27
CA ASP A 596 -1.50 -25.77 0.35
C ASP A 596 -2.79 -24.86 0.56
N ARG A 597 -3.37 -24.43 -0.61
CA ARG A 597 -4.19 -23.25 -1.07
C ARG A 597 -5.73 -23.19 -0.74
N ARG A 598 -6.37 -21.99 -0.59
CA ARG A 598 -7.85 -21.75 -0.48
C ARG A 598 -8.41 -20.53 -1.30
N PRO A 599 -9.65 -20.53 -1.82
CA PRO A 599 -10.28 -19.43 -2.61
C PRO A 599 -10.61 -18.14 -1.83
N ILE A 600 -10.58 -16.95 -2.48
CA ILE A 600 -10.72 -15.64 -1.79
C ILE A 600 -12.08 -15.41 -1.11
N ALA A 601 -13.18 -15.89 -1.68
CA ALA A 601 -14.50 -15.80 -1.05
C ALA A 601 -14.61 -16.64 0.22
N ASP A 602 -13.81 -17.72 0.31
CA ASP A 602 -13.72 -18.57 1.50
C ASP A 602 -12.70 -18.02 2.52
N VAL A 603 -11.83 -17.10 2.08
CA VAL A 603 -10.88 -16.37 2.94
C VAL A 603 -11.51 -15.10 3.54
N LEU A 604 -12.42 -14.44 2.81
CA LEU A 604 -13.01 -13.14 3.17
C LEU A 604 -14.49 -13.19 3.55
N ARG A 605 -15.07 -14.38 3.76
CA ARG A 605 -16.53 -14.59 3.99
C ARG A 605 -17.11 -13.72 5.11
N ASP A 606 -16.32 -13.38 6.12
CA ASP A 606 -16.79 -12.74 7.36
C ASP A 606 -16.41 -11.24 7.47
N CYS A 607 -16.02 -10.58 6.37
CA CYS A 607 -15.69 -9.16 6.43
C CYS A 607 -16.92 -8.25 6.67
N GLU A 608 -16.70 -7.09 7.27
CA GLU A 608 -17.77 -6.13 7.62
C GLU A 608 -18.42 -5.51 6.36
N MET A 609 -17.65 -5.34 5.29
CA MET A 609 -18.10 -4.93 3.96
C MET A 609 -17.21 -5.55 2.90
N PHE A 610 -17.60 -5.49 1.63
CA PHE A 610 -16.68 -5.79 0.54
C PHE A 610 -16.90 -4.82 -0.61
N CYS A 611 -15.89 -3.99 -0.88
CA CYS A 611 -15.95 -3.04 -1.97
C CYS A 611 -14.59 -2.89 -2.65
N TYR A 612 -14.55 -3.10 -3.96
CA TYR A 612 -13.32 -3.04 -4.77
C TYR A 612 -13.42 -2.14 -5.99
N GLN A 613 -14.43 -1.27 -6.03
CA GLN A 613 -14.84 -0.57 -7.24
C GLN A 613 -13.95 0.63 -7.62
N CYS A 614 -12.95 0.98 -6.81
CA CYS A 614 -12.04 2.11 -7.08
C CYS A 614 -10.56 1.70 -6.99
N ALA A 615 -9.69 2.48 -7.64
CA ALA A 615 -8.25 2.21 -7.75
C ALA A 615 -7.51 2.24 -6.41
N GLN A 616 -8.10 2.87 -5.40
CA GLN A 616 -7.54 3.00 -4.05
C GLN A 616 -8.11 1.99 -3.06
N THR A 617 -8.77 0.95 -3.56
CA THR A 617 -9.24 -0.11 -2.68
C THR A 617 -8.08 -0.69 -1.86
N SER A 618 -8.36 -1.09 -0.62
CA SER A 618 -7.32 -1.47 0.33
C SER A 618 -6.42 -2.55 -0.26
N GLN A 619 -5.10 -2.31 -0.22
CA GLN A 619 -4.06 -3.21 -0.73
C GLN A 619 -4.16 -3.54 -2.24
N GLY A 620 -4.98 -2.81 -3.01
CA GLY A 620 -5.26 -3.17 -4.40
C GLY A 620 -6.15 -4.42 -4.55
N VAL A 621 -6.84 -4.85 -3.48
CA VAL A 621 -7.71 -6.03 -3.46
C VAL A 621 -9.16 -5.66 -3.18
N ALA A 622 -9.49 -5.26 -1.94
CA ALA A 622 -10.85 -4.89 -1.53
C ALA A 622 -10.83 -4.17 -0.19
N CYS A 623 -11.75 -3.22 0.00
CA CYS A 623 -12.05 -2.64 1.31
C CYS A 623 -12.96 -3.61 2.08
N THR A 624 -12.48 -4.12 3.21
CA THR A 624 -13.15 -5.18 4.00
C THR A 624 -13.66 -4.76 5.38
N LYS A 625 -13.22 -3.59 5.88
CA LYS A 625 -13.62 -3.03 7.19
C LYS A 625 -14.16 -1.62 7.08
N VAL A 626 -13.50 -0.78 6.29
CA VAL A 626 -13.95 0.55 5.92
C VAL A 626 -13.37 0.85 4.55
N GLY A 627 -14.08 1.59 3.72
CA GLY A 627 -13.55 2.11 2.48
C GLY A 627 -12.38 3.05 2.74
N VAL A 628 -11.32 2.97 1.94
CA VAL A 628 -10.24 3.98 1.93
C VAL A 628 -10.80 5.39 1.66
N CYS A 629 -11.92 5.47 0.93
CA CYS A 629 -12.69 6.68 0.71
C CYS A 629 -13.48 7.19 1.94
N GLY A 630 -13.49 6.47 3.07
CA GLY A 630 -14.32 6.75 4.23
C GLY A 630 -15.71 6.13 4.20
N LYS A 631 -16.04 5.31 3.19
CA LYS A 631 -17.33 4.59 3.12
C LYS A 631 -17.41 3.57 4.27
N THR A 632 -18.42 3.69 5.12
CA THR A 632 -18.63 2.78 6.25
C THR A 632 -19.23 1.45 5.78
N PRO A 633 -19.11 0.38 6.58
CA PRO A 633 -19.79 -0.89 6.30
C PRO A 633 -21.29 -0.76 6.06
N THR A 634 -21.95 0.05 6.89
CA THR A 634 -23.39 0.32 6.77
C THR A 634 -23.74 0.93 5.41
N VAL A 635 -23.01 1.97 4.99
CA VAL A 635 -23.25 2.60 3.69
C VAL A 635 -22.96 1.61 2.55
N ALA A 636 -21.89 0.83 2.63
CA ALA A 636 -21.58 -0.18 1.62
C ALA A 636 -22.67 -1.26 1.52
N ALA A 637 -23.17 -1.74 2.65
CA ALA A 637 -24.27 -2.68 2.73
C ALA A 637 -25.57 -2.13 2.11
N LEU A 638 -25.91 -0.88 2.43
CA LEU A 638 -27.10 -0.24 1.87
C LEU A 638 -26.96 0.01 0.36
N GLN A 639 -25.76 0.34 -0.14
CA GLN A 639 -25.48 0.41 -1.57
C GLN A 639 -25.68 -0.95 -2.25
N ASP A 640 -25.21 -2.05 -1.66
CA ASP A 640 -25.43 -3.40 -2.19
C ASP A 640 -26.92 -3.74 -2.27
N LEU A 641 -27.71 -3.37 -1.24
CA LEU A 641 -29.17 -3.54 -1.25
C LEU A 641 -29.86 -2.74 -2.34
N VAL A 642 -29.51 -1.46 -2.51
CA VAL A 642 -30.05 -0.63 -3.59
C VAL A 642 -29.76 -1.28 -4.94
N MET A 643 -28.51 -1.67 -5.17
CA MET A 643 -28.11 -2.31 -6.43
C MET A 643 -28.85 -3.62 -6.69
N GLU A 644 -29.18 -4.38 -5.65
CA GLU A 644 -29.98 -5.60 -5.80
C GLU A 644 -31.41 -5.31 -6.24
N HIS A 645 -32.08 -4.35 -5.60
CA HIS A 645 -33.44 -3.97 -5.97
C HIS A 645 -33.49 -3.42 -7.40
N LEU A 646 -32.49 -2.62 -7.80
CA LEU A 646 -32.39 -2.14 -9.18
C LEU A 646 -32.26 -3.29 -10.18
N LYS A 647 -31.50 -4.35 -9.90
CA LYS A 647 -31.42 -5.51 -10.81
C LYS A 647 -32.76 -6.20 -11.00
N HIS A 648 -33.54 -6.38 -9.94
CA HIS A 648 -34.86 -7.02 -10.02
C HIS A 648 -35.87 -6.15 -10.78
N LEU A 649 -35.94 -4.85 -10.47
CA LEU A 649 -36.81 -3.92 -11.19
C LEU A 649 -36.43 -3.84 -12.67
N SER A 650 -35.12 -3.82 -12.96
CA SER A 650 -34.60 -3.84 -14.32
C SER A 650 -34.91 -5.12 -15.08
N TRP A 651 -34.93 -6.28 -14.41
CA TRP A 651 -35.36 -7.52 -15.04
C TRP A 651 -36.82 -7.42 -15.49
N LEU A 652 -37.73 -6.95 -14.63
CA LEU A 652 -39.14 -6.76 -14.99
C LEU A 652 -39.29 -5.79 -16.16
N ALA A 653 -38.64 -4.62 -16.08
CA ALA A 653 -38.67 -3.62 -17.14
C ALA A 653 -38.13 -4.16 -18.48
N HIS A 654 -37.04 -4.93 -18.44
CA HIS A 654 -36.46 -5.57 -19.63
C HIS A 654 -37.39 -6.64 -20.20
N GLN A 655 -38.06 -7.45 -19.36
CA GLN A 655 -39.04 -8.44 -19.85
C GLN A 655 -40.26 -7.77 -20.49
N ILE A 656 -40.80 -6.71 -19.88
CA ILE A 656 -41.91 -5.93 -20.46
C ILE A 656 -41.53 -5.39 -21.83
N ARG A 657 -40.35 -4.74 -21.94
CA ARG A 657 -39.84 -4.19 -23.21
C ARG A 657 -39.49 -5.27 -24.25
N SER A 658 -39.23 -6.51 -23.82
CA SER A 658 -39.01 -7.64 -24.74
C SER A 658 -40.31 -8.16 -25.34
N LEU A 659 -41.43 -8.04 -24.61
CA LEU A 659 -42.77 -8.41 -25.06
C LEU A 659 -43.41 -7.30 -25.91
N ASP A 660 -43.27 -6.05 -25.48
CA ASP A 660 -43.70 -4.86 -26.21
C ASP A 660 -42.60 -3.80 -26.20
N ALA A 661 -41.82 -3.75 -27.29
CA ALA A 661 -40.74 -2.79 -27.45
C ALA A 661 -41.21 -1.33 -27.53
N GLY A 662 -42.53 -1.07 -27.64
CA GLY A 662 -43.14 0.25 -27.68
C GLY A 662 -43.74 0.75 -26.36
N ASP A 663 -43.66 -0.02 -25.27
CA ASP A 663 -44.21 0.39 -23.97
C ASP A 663 -43.37 1.53 -23.33
N ASP A 664 -43.96 2.73 -23.32
CA ASP A 664 -43.44 3.95 -22.68
C ASP A 664 -44.41 4.47 -21.59
N SER A 665 -44.99 3.52 -20.84
CA SER A 665 -45.87 3.84 -19.72
C SER A 665 -45.22 4.80 -18.72
N GLU A 666 -46.05 5.61 -18.05
CA GLU A 666 -45.58 6.55 -17.01
C GLU A 666 -44.79 5.84 -15.90
N LEU A 667 -45.16 4.59 -15.61
CA LEU A 667 -44.46 3.72 -14.67
C LEU A 667 -43.01 3.43 -15.11
N LEU A 668 -42.79 3.05 -16.37
CA LEU A 668 -41.45 2.78 -16.90
C LEU A 668 -40.60 4.05 -16.93
N ARG A 669 -41.14 5.19 -17.39
CA ARG A 669 -40.42 6.48 -17.37
C ARG A 669 -40.00 6.91 -15.97
N ALA A 670 -40.87 6.70 -14.98
CA ALA A 670 -40.54 6.99 -13.59
C ALA A 670 -39.45 6.04 -13.05
N LEU A 671 -39.45 4.77 -13.45
CA LEU A 671 -38.43 3.80 -13.10
C LEU A 671 -37.08 4.12 -13.75
N ASP A 672 -37.06 4.50 -15.02
CA ASP A 672 -35.83 4.83 -15.75
C ASP A 672 -35.07 5.97 -15.04
N ALA A 673 -35.79 7.06 -14.72
CA ALA A 673 -35.23 8.20 -14.00
C ALA A 673 -34.74 7.81 -12.59
N PHE A 674 -35.52 7.01 -11.86
CA PHE A 674 -35.13 6.52 -10.54
C PHE A 674 -33.89 5.64 -10.57
N THR A 675 -33.77 4.75 -11.56
CA THR A 675 -32.68 3.78 -11.66
C THR A 675 -31.34 4.47 -11.87
N LEU A 676 -31.29 5.49 -12.73
CA LEU A 676 -30.08 6.27 -12.96
C LEU A 676 -29.63 7.04 -11.72
N ASP A 677 -30.58 7.64 -10.99
CA ASP A 677 -30.32 8.40 -9.76
C ASP A 677 -29.80 7.50 -8.63
N ALA A 678 -30.48 6.37 -8.41
CA ALA A 678 -30.13 5.42 -7.39
C ALA A 678 -28.76 4.78 -7.67
N ALA A 679 -28.50 4.35 -8.90
CA ALA A 679 -27.20 3.79 -9.29
C ALA A 679 -26.06 4.82 -9.14
N SER A 680 -26.27 6.06 -9.59
CA SER A 680 -25.28 7.14 -9.48
C SER A 680 -24.91 7.46 -8.03
N SER A 681 -25.83 7.29 -7.09
CA SER A 681 -25.59 7.51 -5.66
C SER A 681 -24.62 6.49 -5.04
N THR A 682 -24.36 5.36 -5.72
CA THR A 682 -23.44 4.30 -5.27
C THR A 682 -22.00 4.48 -5.76
N LEU A 683 -21.73 5.49 -6.60
CA LEU A 683 -20.39 5.77 -7.12
C LEU A 683 -19.41 6.14 -6.00
N THR A 684 -18.12 5.94 -6.27
CA THR A 684 -17.08 6.32 -5.31
C THR A 684 -17.15 7.82 -5.03
N ASN A 685 -17.18 8.17 -3.73
CA ASN A 685 -17.26 9.55 -3.25
C ASN A 685 -18.54 10.31 -3.67
N ALA A 686 -19.63 9.62 -3.99
CA ALA A 686 -20.92 10.24 -4.27
C ALA A 686 -21.73 10.48 -2.98
N ASN A 687 -22.18 9.42 -2.32
CA ASN A 687 -23.08 9.55 -1.17
C ASN A 687 -22.65 8.65 0.01
N PHE A 688 -22.59 9.26 1.20
CA PHE A 688 -22.21 8.64 2.47
C PHE A 688 -23.33 8.69 3.51
N ASP A 689 -24.51 9.22 3.16
CA ASP A 689 -25.66 9.29 4.06
C ASP A 689 -26.44 7.97 4.04
N PRO A 690 -26.45 7.19 5.15
CA PRO A 690 -27.19 5.93 5.20
C PRO A 690 -28.70 6.14 5.05
N MET A 691 -29.26 7.25 5.55
CA MET A 691 -30.70 7.49 5.47
C MET A 691 -31.16 7.76 4.04
N HIS A 692 -30.28 8.34 3.21
CA HIS A 692 -30.53 8.48 1.79
C HIS A 692 -30.72 7.12 1.12
N PHE A 693 -29.87 6.14 1.42
CA PHE A 693 -29.99 4.80 0.82
C PHE A 693 -31.21 4.03 1.35
N VAL A 694 -31.60 4.21 2.61
CA VAL A 694 -32.86 3.65 3.14
C VAL A 694 -34.06 4.18 2.33
N ALA A 695 -34.10 5.49 2.07
CA ALA A 695 -35.15 6.09 1.26
C ALA A 695 -35.15 5.60 -0.20
N LEU A 696 -33.98 5.32 -0.77
CA LEU A 696 -33.88 4.70 -2.10
C LEU A 696 -34.43 3.28 -2.12
N VAL A 697 -34.15 2.46 -1.09
CA VAL A 697 -34.73 1.11 -0.98
C VAL A 697 -36.26 1.19 -0.86
N ASP A 698 -36.78 2.07 0.00
CA ASP A 698 -38.23 2.29 0.14
C ASP A 698 -38.88 2.67 -1.20
N LYS A 699 -38.28 3.61 -1.91
CA LYS A 699 -38.76 4.03 -3.23
C LYS A 699 -38.72 2.86 -4.22
N ALA A 700 -37.66 2.06 -4.24
CA ALA A 700 -37.56 0.89 -5.11
C ALA A 700 -38.71 -0.12 -4.87
N LEU A 701 -39.09 -0.36 -3.62
CA LEU A 701 -40.18 -1.30 -3.27
C LEU A 701 -41.53 -0.86 -3.85
N THR A 702 -41.79 0.45 -3.94
CA THR A 702 -43.05 0.97 -4.51
C THR A 702 -43.24 0.65 -5.99
N PHE A 703 -42.16 0.37 -6.73
CA PHE A 703 -42.23 0.01 -8.16
C PHE A 703 -42.56 -1.46 -8.40
N TYR A 704 -42.34 -2.34 -7.42
CA TYR A 704 -42.33 -3.78 -7.65
C TYR A 704 -43.70 -4.35 -8.04
N GLU A 705 -44.75 -4.14 -7.23
CA GLU A 705 -46.09 -4.69 -7.50
C GLU A 705 -46.72 -4.13 -8.79
N PRO A 706 -46.63 -2.80 -9.09
CA PRO A 706 -47.09 -2.26 -10.37
C PRO A 706 -46.37 -2.87 -11.57
N LEU A 707 -45.04 -3.02 -11.53
CA LEU A 707 -44.27 -3.60 -12.65
C LEU A 707 -44.56 -5.07 -12.84
N GLN A 708 -44.69 -5.84 -11.75
CA GLN A 708 -45.05 -7.25 -11.83
C GLN A 708 -46.45 -7.44 -12.45
N SER A 709 -47.41 -6.58 -12.09
CA SER A 709 -48.76 -6.61 -12.66
C SER A 709 -48.72 -6.29 -14.15
N LEU A 710 -48.01 -5.24 -14.54
CA LEU A 710 -47.82 -4.86 -15.95
C LEU A 710 -47.16 -5.98 -16.75
N TYR A 711 -46.10 -6.61 -16.23
CA TYR A 711 -45.45 -7.75 -16.88
C TYR A 711 -46.41 -8.92 -17.12
N ASN A 712 -47.19 -9.29 -16.09
CA ASN A 712 -48.17 -10.37 -16.21
C ASN A 712 -49.26 -10.04 -17.24
N GLU A 713 -49.76 -8.80 -17.25
CA GLU A 713 -50.75 -8.34 -18.22
C GLU A 713 -50.18 -8.37 -19.65
N SER A 714 -48.95 -7.89 -19.86
CA SER A 714 -48.29 -7.91 -21.17
C SER A 714 -48.03 -9.34 -21.68
N ALA A 715 -47.62 -10.26 -20.80
CA ALA A 715 -47.42 -11.67 -21.15
C ALA A 715 -48.76 -12.34 -21.52
N MET A 716 -49.79 -12.14 -20.70
CA MET A 716 -51.14 -12.66 -20.97
C MET A 716 -51.75 -12.10 -22.26
N ALA A 717 -51.48 -10.85 -22.60
CA ALA A 717 -51.95 -10.23 -23.85
C ALA A 717 -51.36 -10.90 -25.10
N LEU A 718 -50.20 -11.56 -24.98
CA LEU A 718 -49.51 -12.26 -26.06
C LEU A 718 -49.68 -13.80 -26.01
N ASP A 719 -50.50 -14.32 -25.10
CA ASP A 719 -50.65 -15.77 -24.85
C ASP A 719 -49.32 -16.45 -24.45
N GLU A 720 -48.43 -15.70 -23.80
CA GLU A 720 -47.17 -16.20 -23.25
C GLU A 720 -47.29 -16.42 -21.73
N ASP A 721 -46.71 -17.51 -21.24
CA ASP A 721 -46.62 -17.75 -19.79
C ASP A 721 -45.54 -16.84 -19.18
N PRO A 722 -45.87 -16.00 -18.17
CA PRO A 722 -44.88 -15.14 -17.55
C PRO A 722 -43.78 -15.97 -16.89
N LEU A 723 -42.53 -15.64 -17.19
CA LEU A 723 -41.38 -16.29 -16.59
C LEU A 723 -41.31 -15.93 -15.10
N PRO A 724 -40.90 -16.88 -14.23
CA PRO A 724 -40.67 -16.55 -12.84
C PRO A 724 -39.51 -15.57 -12.74
N THR A 725 -39.71 -14.46 -12.03
CA THR A 725 -38.65 -13.51 -11.71
C THR A 725 -37.48 -14.25 -11.04
N PRO A 726 -36.24 -14.12 -11.55
CA PRO A 726 -35.06 -14.78 -11.00
C PRO A 726 -34.90 -14.44 -9.51
N TRP A 727 -34.57 -15.46 -8.70
CA TRP A 727 -34.20 -15.40 -7.27
C TRP A 727 -34.62 -14.09 -6.56
N ILE A 728 -35.93 -13.89 -6.36
CA ILE A 728 -36.43 -12.77 -5.54
C ILE A 728 -36.06 -13.07 -4.09
N HIS A 729 -34.93 -12.54 -3.64
CA HIS A 729 -34.84 -12.22 -2.24
C HIS A 729 -35.60 -10.92 -2.02
N ARG A 730 -36.78 -11.01 -1.40
CA ARG A 730 -37.34 -9.87 -0.66
C ARG A 730 -36.36 -9.64 0.48
N GLU A 731 -35.30 -8.85 0.25
CA GLU A 731 -34.19 -8.65 1.20
C GLU A 731 -34.55 -7.66 2.31
N LEU A 732 -35.79 -7.76 2.78
CA LEU A 732 -36.25 -7.22 4.02
C LEU A 732 -36.79 -8.38 4.87
N PRO A 733 -36.79 -8.26 6.20
CA PRO A 733 -37.51 -9.20 7.05
C PRO A 733 -38.95 -9.41 6.53
N GLN A 734 -39.45 -10.66 6.52
CA GLN A 734 -40.78 -10.98 5.99
C GLN A 734 -41.93 -10.15 6.59
N SER A 735 -41.73 -9.59 7.78
CA SER A 735 -42.68 -8.74 8.50
C SER A 735 -42.65 -7.25 8.10
N ALA A 736 -41.68 -6.81 7.30
CA ALA A 736 -41.47 -5.39 6.98
C ALA A 736 -42.13 -5.00 5.63
N ALA A 737 -42.83 -3.87 5.64
CA ALA A 737 -43.44 -3.27 4.45
C ALA A 737 -42.51 -2.21 3.81
N ALA A 738 -41.74 -1.49 4.62
CA ALA A 738 -40.70 -0.55 4.21
C ALA A 738 -39.36 -0.87 4.87
N ALA A 739 -38.25 -0.49 4.25
CA ALA A 739 -36.92 -0.49 4.85
C ALA A 739 -36.79 0.51 6.00
N SER A 740 -37.52 1.65 5.95
CA SER A 740 -37.60 2.59 7.07
C SER A 740 -38.24 2.02 8.34
N ASP A 741 -39.00 0.93 8.23
CA ASP A 741 -39.55 0.19 9.37
C ASP A 741 -38.57 -0.83 9.98
N VAL A 742 -37.40 -1.02 9.37
CA VAL A 742 -36.40 -2.03 9.75
C VAL A 742 -35.23 -1.36 10.45
N ASP A 743 -34.77 -1.98 11.53
CA ASP A 743 -33.56 -1.50 12.20
C ASP A 743 -32.34 -1.58 11.26
N MET A 744 -31.45 -0.59 11.35
CA MET A 744 -30.31 -0.46 10.46
C MET A 744 -29.37 -1.68 10.51
N GLU A 745 -29.22 -2.32 11.66
CA GLU A 745 -28.42 -3.55 11.77
C GLU A 745 -29.05 -4.70 10.99
N ASP A 746 -30.38 -4.80 10.98
CA ASP A 746 -31.08 -5.86 10.26
C ASP A 746 -31.05 -5.64 8.75
N LEU A 747 -31.12 -4.39 8.28
CA LEU A 747 -30.84 -4.07 6.87
C LEU A 747 -29.42 -4.50 6.46
N VAL A 748 -28.41 -4.19 7.29
CA VAL A 748 -27.02 -4.60 7.04
C VAL A 748 -26.86 -6.12 7.02
N LYS A 749 -27.59 -6.87 7.86
CA LYS A 749 -27.57 -8.34 7.82
C LYS A 749 -28.16 -8.88 6.52
N HIS A 750 -29.22 -8.29 6.02
CA HIS A 750 -29.85 -8.72 4.75
C HIS A 750 -28.94 -8.42 3.55
N SER A 751 -28.24 -7.29 3.53
CA SER A 751 -27.33 -6.95 2.43
C SER A 751 -26.23 -7.99 2.19
N LYS A 752 -25.72 -8.65 3.24
CA LYS A 752 -24.66 -9.67 3.14
C LYS A 752 -25.05 -10.86 2.27
N LYS A 753 -26.35 -11.09 2.05
CA LYS A 753 -26.86 -12.14 1.16
C LYS A 753 -26.74 -11.77 -0.31
N VAL A 754 -26.71 -10.48 -0.64
CA VAL A 754 -26.75 -9.97 -2.02
C VAL A 754 -25.53 -9.17 -2.45
N GLY A 755 -24.65 -8.86 -1.50
CA GLY A 755 -23.39 -8.17 -1.73
C GLY A 755 -22.42 -8.93 -2.63
N VAL A 756 -21.35 -8.25 -3.03
CA VAL A 756 -20.39 -8.75 -4.02
C VAL A 756 -19.78 -10.11 -3.64
N LEU A 757 -19.48 -10.33 -2.35
CA LEU A 757 -18.89 -11.60 -1.88
C LEU A 757 -19.82 -12.80 -1.99
N SER A 758 -21.12 -12.64 -1.72
CA SER A 758 -22.07 -13.76 -1.79
C SER A 758 -22.17 -14.27 -3.22
N ARG A 759 -22.17 -13.36 -4.20
CA ARG A 759 -22.15 -13.68 -5.62
C ARG A 759 -20.81 -14.27 -6.08
N LEU A 760 -19.67 -13.80 -5.56
CA LEU A 760 -18.36 -14.43 -5.81
C LEU A 760 -18.28 -15.87 -5.25
N ALA A 761 -18.88 -16.13 -4.08
CA ALA A 761 -18.97 -17.47 -3.50
C ALA A 761 -19.81 -18.44 -4.35
N LEU A 762 -20.81 -17.92 -5.07
CA LEU A 762 -21.62 -18.66 -6.04
C LEU A 762 -20.90 -18.88 -7.39
N ARG A 763 -19.62 -18.50 -7.51
CA ARG A 763 -18.83 -18.45 -8.76
C ARG A 763 -19.44 -17.54 -9.84
N ALA A 764 -20.39 -16.67 -9.48
CA ALA A 764 -20.95 -15.68 -10.38
C ALA A 764 -19.98 -14.51 -10.55
N THR A 765 -19.91 -13.92 -11.75
CA THR A 765 -19.10 -12.72 -11.95
C THR A 765 -19.87 -11.50 -11.46
N THR A 766 -19.32 -10.78 -10.47
CA THR A 766 -19.91 -9.52 -9.98
C THR A 766 -19.24 -8.33 -10.65
N ARG A 767 -19.95 -7.67 -11.56
CA ARG A 767 -19.48 -6.44 -12.21
C ARG A 767 -20.47 -5.32 -11.89
N SER A 768 -20.00 -4.27 -11.22
CA SER A 768 -20.78 -3.07 -10.91
C SER A 768 -20.66 -2.08 -12.06
N TRP A 769 -21.80 -1.58 -12.54
CA TRP A 769 -21.91 -0.60 -13.63
C TRP A 769 -22.11 0.81 -13.08
N ALA A 770 -21.60 1.80 -13.80
CA ALA A 770 -21.85 3.21 -13.53
C ALA A 770 -22.39 3.90 -14.78
N CYS A 771 -23.59 4.46 -14.69
CA CYS A 771 -24.12 5.41 -15.68
C CYS A 771 -24.23 6.77 -14.99
N LYS A 772 -23.74 7.84 -15.65
CA LYS A 772 -23.81 9.22 -15.13
C LYS A 772 -25.25 9.72 -15.34
N ARG A 773 -25.88 10.30 -14.32
CA ARG A 773 -27.09 11.12 -14.53
C ARG A 773 -26.73 12.30 -15.42
N CYS A 774 -27.32 12.36 -16.60
CA CYS A 774 -27.23 13.47 -17.55
C CYS A 774 -28.60 13.64 -18.20
N SER A 775 -28.84 14.76 -18.85
CA SER A 775 -30.00 15.03 -19.72
C SER A 775 -30.21 14.01 -20.85
N CYS A 776 -29.28 13.08 -21.05
CA CYS A 776 -29.45 11.83 -21.82
C CYS A 776 -30.39 10.81 -21.14
N ALA A 777 -30.82 11.07 -19.90
CA ALA A 777 -31.70 10.23 -19.10
C ALA A 777 -33.11 10.02 -19.68
N ASN A 778 -33.45 10.65 -20.81
CA ASN A 778 -34.72 10.49 -21.53
C ASN A 778 -34.56 9.80 -22.90
N ASP A 779 -33.37 9.28 -23.20
CA ASP A 779 -33.14 8.53 -24.43
C ASP A 779 -33.52 7.06 -24.25
N ALA A 780 -34.45 6.59 -25.09
CA ALA A 780 -35.02 5.25 -24.98
C ALA A 780 -33.99 4.13 -25.17
N GLU A 781 -32.94 4.34 -25.97
CA GLU A 781 -31.89 3.35 -26.19
C GLU A 781 -31.03 3.20 -24.92
N VAL A 782 -30.59 4.33 -24.36
CA VAL A 782 -29.77 4.34 -23.13
C VAL A 782 -30.56 3.74 -21.95
N GLN A 783 -31.81 4.16 -21.76
CA GLN A 783 -32.67 3.67 -20.68
C GLN A 783 -32.94 2.17 -20.80
N SER A 784 -33.39 1.71 -21.98
CA SER A 784 -33.67 0.29 -22.23
C SER A 784 -32.45 -0.58 -21.97
N PHE A 785 -31.27 -0.12 -22.42
CA PHE A 785 -30.03 -0.85 -22.23
C PHE A 785 -29.58 -0.91 -20.77
N VAL A 786 -29.75 0.15 -19.98
CA VAL A 786 -29.40 0.12 -18.54
C VAL A 786 -30.20 -0.97 -17.83
N HIS A 787 -31.48 -1.12 -18.16
CA HIS A 787 -32.31 -2.18 -17.60
C HIS A 787 -31.88 -3.56 -18.11
N GLU A 788 -31.54 -3.70 -19.39
CA GLU A 788 -30.98 -4.95 -19.91
C GLU A 788 -29.66 -5.36 -19.24
N ALA A 789 -28.72 -4.43 -19.06
CA ALA A 789 -27.42 -4.71 -18.47
C ALA A 789 -27.55 -5.14 -16.99
N PHE A 790 -28.49 -4.56 -16.25
CA PHE A 790 -28.81 -5.00 -14.89
C PHE A 790 -29.56 -6.33 -14.86
N ALA A 791 -30.48 -6.58 -15.79
CA ALA A 791 -31.17 -7.86 -15.95
C ALA A 791 -30.20 -9.00 -16.28
N PHE A 792 -29.20 -8.74 -17.14
CA PHE A 792 -28.14 -9.68 -17.50
C PHE A 792 -27.40 -10.22 -16.28
N LEU A 793 -27.16 -9.39 -15.25
CA LEU A 793 -26.49 -9.82 -14.02
C LEU A 793 -27.28 -10.84 -13.18
N LEU A 794 -28.52 -11.16 -13.55
CA LEU A 794 -29.37 -12.17 -12.93
C LEU A 794 -29.51 -13.45 -13.80
N THR A 795 -28.92 -13.46 -15.00
CA THR A 795 -28.98 -14.62 -15.90
C THR A 795 -27.80 -15.57 -15.67
N LYS A 796 -27.89 -16.79 -16.23
CA LYS A 796 -26.76 -17.74 -16.20
C LYS A 796 -25.59 -17.27 -17.05
N ASP A 797 -25.82 -16.43 -18.06
CA ASP A 797 -24.79 -15.93 -18.96
C ASP A 797 -23.81 -14.99 -18.24
N ALA A 798 -24.21 -14.37 -17.12
CA ALA A 798 -23.31 -13.63 -16.25
C ALA A 798 -22.19 -14.50 -15.60
N SER A 799 -22.26 -15.83 -15.73
CA SER A 799 -21.17 -16.73 -15.35
C SER A 799 -20.21 -17.06 -16.50
N ASN A 800 -20.56 -16.71 -17.74
CA ASN A 800 -19.76 -16.92 -18.93
C ASN A 800 -18.88 -15.68 -19.20
N VAL A 801 -17.56 -15.86 -19.23
CA VAL A 801 -16.60 -14.76 -19.38
C VAL A 801 -16.75 -14.05 -20.73
N ASP A 802 -16.99 -14.78 -21.82
CA ASP A 802 -17.12 -14.20 -23.16
C ASP A 802 -18.40 -13.37 -23.28
N ALA A 803 -19.53 -13.92 -22.86
CA ALA A 803 -20.79 -13.17 -22.81
C ALA A 803 -20.68 -11.91 -21.95
N CYS A 804 -19.94 -11.98 -20.83
CA CYS A 804 -19.69 -10.81 -20.00
C CYS A 804 -18.78 -9.77 -20.70
N ILE A 805 -17.83 -10.19 -21.54
CA ILE A 805 -17.00 -9.26 -22.32
C ILE A 805 -17.82 -8.60 -23.43
N GLU A 806 -18.69 -9.35 -24.11
CA GLU A 806 -19.61 -8.82 -25.11
C GLU A 806 -20.54 -7.76 -24.51
N MET A 807 -21.13 -8.05 -23.34
CA MET A 807 -21.93 -7.08 -22.60
C MET A 807 -21.13 -5.83 -22.22
N LEU A 808 -19.86 -5.97 -21.79
CA LEU A 808 -18.97 -4.83 -21.50
C LEU A 808 -18.70 -3.96 -22.74
N MET A 809 -18.51 -4.56 -23.92
CA MET A 809 -18.30 -3.81 -25.15
C MET A 809 -19.56 -3.03 -25.53
N ARG A 810 -20.73 -3.64 -25.35
CA ARG A 810 -22.00 -2.96 -25.57
C ARG A 810 -22.24 -1.82 -24.59
N VAL A 811 -21.80 -1.95 -23.34
CA VAL A 811 -21.76 -0.82 -22.40
C VAL A 811 -20.89 0.32 -22.92
N GLY A 812 -19.73 0.00 -23.50
CA GLY A 812 -18.88 1.00 -24.16
C GLY A 812 -19.61 1.76 -25.28
N GLN A 813 -20.36 1.04 -26.13
CA GLN A 813 -21.13 1.60 -27.24
C GLN A 813 -22.26 2.52 -26.76
N VAL A 814 -23.07 2.06 -25.81
CA VAL A 814 -24.17 2.89 -25.28
C VAL A 814 -23.64 4.10 -24.50
N ASN A 815 -22.50 3.96 -23.82
CA ASN A 815 -21.87 5.10 -23.16
C ASN A 815 -21.36 6.15 -24.15
N LEU A 816 -20.98 5.77 -25.38
CA LEU A 816 -20.67 6.75 -26.42
C LEU A 816 -21.89 7.61 -26.76
N VAL A 817 -23.04 6.97 -26.97
CA VAL A 817 -24.33 7.67 -27.21
C VAL A 817 -24.67 8.60 -26.03
N ALA A 818 -24.49 8.12 -24.80
CA ALA A 818 -24.72 8.94 -23.60
C ALA A 818 -23.78 10.16 -23.54
N MET A 819 -22.51 10.01 -23.91
CA MET A 819 -21.54 11.12 -23.97
C MET A 819 -21.90 12.13 -25.07
N GLU A 820 -22.36 11.68 -26.24
CA GLU A 820 -22.82 12.55 -27.33
C GLU A 820 -24.05 13.38 -26.91
N LEU A 821 -25.03 12.73 -26.30
CA LEU A 821 -26.23 13.39 -25.75
C LEU A 821 -25.88 14.38 -24.65
N LEU A 822 -24.95 14.03 -23.76
CA LEU A 822 -24.46 14.92 -22.72
C LEU A 822 -23.74 16.13 -23.31
N ALA A 823 -22.83 15.94 -24.26
CA ALA A 823 -22.11 17.04 -24.92
C ALA A 823 -23.09 18.01 -25.57
N LYS A 824 -24.09 17.49 -26.29
CA LYS A 824 -25.16 18.29 -26.90
C LYS A 824 -25.94 19.10 -25.86
N ALA A 825 -26.25 18.52 -24.71
CA ALA A 825 -27.00 19.20 -23.67
C ALA A 825 -26.18 20.20 -22.86
N ASN A 826 -24.87 19.97 -22.72
CA ASN A 826 -23.95 20.94 -22.10
C ASN A 826 -23.76 22.17 -22.98
N GLY A 827 -23.99 22.06 -24.29
CA GLY A 827 -23.84 23.15 -25.25
C GLY A 827 -22.39 23.35 -25.70
N PRO A 828 -22.15 24.28 -26.65
CA PRO A 828 -20.86 24.47 -27.26
C PRO A 828 -19.81 24.99 -26.27
N GLN A 829 -18.56 24.60 -26.51
CA GLN A 829 -17.39 25.10 -25.79
C GLN A 829 -16.60 26.07 -26.68
N SER A 830 -15.95 27.05 -26.06
CA SER A 830 -15.08 28.02 -26.72
C SER A 830 -13.82 28.29 -25.88
N PRO A 831 -12.63 28.44 -26.51
CA PRO A 831 -11.38 28.65 -25.80
C PRO A 831 -11.42 29.84 -24.83
N ALA A 832 -10.90 29.64 -23.62
CA ALA A 832 -10.79 30.67 -22.60
C ALA A 832 -9.61 30.42 -21.66
N THR A 833 -9.08 31.51 -21.09
CA THR A 833 -8.11 31.46 -19.98
C THR A 833 -8.85 31.72 -18.67
N VAL A 834 -8.64 30.84 -17.69
CA VAL A 834 -9.32 30.85 -16.40
C VAL A 834 -8.34 31.32 -15.34
N SER A 835 -8.73 32.37 -14.62
CA SER A 835 -7.98 32.86 -13.46
C SER A 835 -8.20 31.94 -12.25
N ILE A 836 -7.13 31.75 -11.48
CA ILE A 836 -7.19 31.13 -10.15
C ILE A 836 -7.03 32.14 -9.01
N ALA A 837 -6.87 33.42 -9.35
CA ALA A 837 -6.71 34.48 -8.37
C ALA A 837 -8.04 34.70 -7.63
N PRO A 838 -8.02 34.90 -6.31
CA PRO A 838 -9.20 35.30 -5.56
C PRO A 838 -9.80 36.61 -6.06
N VAL A 839 -11.12 36.72 -5.97
CA VAL A 839 -11.90 37.91 -6.34
C VAL A 839 -12.67 38.36 -5.09
N SER A 840 -12.44 39.61 -4.70
CA SER A 840 -13.03 40.25 -3.51
C SER A 840 -14.56 40.18 -3.53
N GLY A 841 -15.16 39.95 -2.35
CA GLY A 841 -16.61 39.85 -2.16
C GLY A 841 -17.09 38.47 -1.68
N HIS A 842 -18.41 38.35 -1.51
CA HIS A 842 -19.05 37.08 -1.12
C HIS A 842 -18.82 36.02 -2.18
N ALA A 843 -18.64 34.77 -1.74
CA ALA A 843 -18.20 33.70 -2.62
C ALA A 843 -18.92 32.38 -2.37
N ILE A 844 -19.13 31.63 -3.46
CA ILE A 844 -19.60 30.23 -3.46
C ILE A 844 -18.58 29.40 -4.24
N LEU A 845 -18.16 28.26 -3.68
CA LEU A 845 -17.38 27.26 -4.38
C LEU A 845 -18.29 26.13 -4.82
N VAL A 846 -18.39 25.87 -6.11
CA VAL A 846 -19.15 24.74 -6.65
C VAL A 846 -18.20 23.67 -7.19
N SER A 847 -18.43 22.41 -6.78
CA SER A 847 -17.67 21.25 -7.27
C SER A 847 -18.59 20.12 -7.73
N GLY A 848 -18.01 19.09 -8.35
CA GLY A 848 -18.72 18.02 -9.05
C GLY A 848 -18.61 18.15 -10.57
N GLN A 849 -19.69 17.90 -11.31
CA GLN A 849 -19.72 17.96 -12.78
C GLN A 849 -20.97 18.60 -13.37
N ASP A 850 -21.99 18.92 -12.57
CA ASP A 850 -23.32 19.25 -13.08
C ASP A 850 -23.41 20.72 -13.57
N LEU A 851 -23.30 20.92 -14.88
CA LEU A 851 -23.41 22.24 -15.50
C LEU A 851 -24.84 22.81 -15.48
N TYR A 852 -25.87 21.99 -15.33
CA TYR A 852 -27.23 22.49 -15.17
C TYR A 852 -27.41 23.15 -13.81
N VAL A 853 -26.88 22.54 -12.75
CA VAL A 853 -26.86 23.15 -11.41
C VAL A 853 -26.02 24.43 -11.39
N VAL A 854 -24.89 24.47 -12.11
CA VAL A 854 -24.10 25.71 -12.23
C VAL A 854 -24.88 26.83 -12.92
N ARG A 855 -25.63 26.53 -14.01
CA ARG A 855 -26.51 27.51 -14.67
C ARG A 855 -27.62 28.01 -13.76
N ALA A 856 -28.25 27.11 -13.00
CA ALA A 856 -29.25 27.48 -12.01
C ALA A 856 -28.65 28.38 -10.92
N LEU A 857 -27.45 28.04 -10.42
CA LEU A 857 -26.74 28.81 -9.40
C LEU A 857 -26.44 30.24 -9.87
N VAL A 858 -25.83 30.42 -11.05
CA VAL A 858 -25.52 31.78 -11.54
C VAL A 858 -26.78 32.61 -11.82
N ALA A 859 -27.86 31.97 -12.31
CA ALA A 859 -29.14 32.63 -12.52
C ALA A 859 -29.78 33.07 -11.19
N GLN A 860 -29.72 32.23 -10.16
CA GLN A 860 -30.22 32.58 -8.82
C GLN A 860 -29.34 33.64 -8.14
N CYS A 861 -28.02 33.64 -8.34
CA CYS A 861 -27.15 34.73 -7.90
C CYS A 861 -27.55 36.07 -8.55
N ALA A 862 -27.83 36.07 -9.86
CA ALA A 862 -28.28 37.28 -10.56
C ALA A 862 -29.64 37.79 -10.05
N ALA A 863 -30.60 36.89 -9.83
CA ALA A 863 -31.88 37.24 -9.24
C ALA A 863 -31.72 37.74 -7.79
N TYR A 864 -30.80 37.16 -7.02
CA TYR A 864 -30.49 37.60 -5.66
C TYR A 864 -29.84 38.99 -5.65
N GLU A 865 -28.94 39.30 -6.59
CA GLU A 865 -28.35 40.61 -6.75
C GLU A 865 -29.40 41.67 -7.13
N GLU A 866 -30.31 41.36 -8.06
CA GLU A 866 -31.41 42.25 -8.44
C GLU A 866 -32.33 42.54 -7.24
N ALA A 867 -32.62 41.53 -6.42
CA ALA A 867 -33.51 41.66 -5.27
C ALA A 867 -32.87 42.34 -4.04
N ASN A 868 -31.57 42.09 -3.78
CA ASN A 868 -30.90 42.45 -2.53
C ASN A 868 -29.73 43.43 -2.70
N GLY A 869 -29.28 43.70 -3.93
CA GLY A 869 -28.12 44.55 -4.22
C GLY A 869 -26.77 43.95 -3.80
N VAL A 870 -26.71 42.62 -3.61
CA VAL A 870 -25.51 41.90 -3.16
C VAL A 870 -25.00 40.98 -4.28
N HIS A 871 -23.80 41.26 -4.77
CA HIS A 871 -23.11 40.40 -5.73
C HIS A 871 -22.43 39.21 -5.03
N ILE A 872 -22.56 38.02 -5.62
CA ILE A 872 -21.93 36.79 -5.15
C ILE A 872 -21.07 36.20 -6.27
N ASN A 873 -19.78 36.04 -6.00
CA ASN A 873 -18.81 35.40 -6.89
C ASN A 873 -18.96 33.88 -6.83
N VAL A 874 -19.07 33.22 -7.99
CA VAL A 874 -19.10 31.75 -8.11
C VAL A 874 -17.74 31.27 -8.60
N PHE A 875 -17.07 30.45 -7.79
CA PHE A 875 -15.83 29.76 -8.10
C PHE A 875 -16.10 28.29 -8.41
N THR A 876 -15.39 27.72 -9.38
CA THR A 876 -15.45 26.27 -9.64
C THR A 876 -14.29 25.53 -8.99
N HIS A 877 -14.46 24.24 -8.73
CA HIS A 877 -13.41 23.35 -8.21
C HIS A 877 -13.43 21.99 -8.90
N GLY A 878 -12.23 21.42 -9.14
CA GLY A 878 -12.07 20.11 -9.77
C GLY A 878 -12.66 20.05 -11.19
N GLU A 879 -13.48 19.04 -11.46
CA GLU A 879 -14.05 18.80 -12.79
C GLU A 879 -14.95 19.94 -13.33
N LEU A 880 -15.39 20.88 -12.48
CA LEU A 880 -16.12 22.07 -12.93
C LEU A 880 -15.22 23.19 -13.49
N LEU A 881 -13.89 22.98 -13.61
CA LEU A 881 -13.04 23.89 -14.39
C LEU A 881 -13.62 24.14 -15.79
N THR A 882 -14.21 23.11 -16.41
CA THR A 882 -14.83 23.17 -17.73
C THR A 882 -16.04 24.09 -17.83
N ALA A 883 -16.67 24.49 -16.72
CA ALA A 883 -17.77 25.48 -16.77
C ALA A 883 -17.33 26.78 -17.46
N HIS A 884 -16.06 27.15 -17.30
CA HIS A 884 -15.45 28.32 -17.94
C HIS A 884 -15.27 28.18 -19.46
N ALA A 885 -15.49 27.01 -20.04
CA ALA A 885 -15.50 26.81 -21.49
C ALA A 885 -16.80 27.30 -22.16
N HIS A 886 -17.86 27.54 -21.38
CA HIS A 886 -19.19 27.87 -21.89
C HIS A 886 -19.46 29.38 -21.82
N GLU A 887 -19.78 29.98 -22.97
CA GLU A 887 -19.94 31.43 -23.11
C GLU A 887 -21.12 31.98 -22.32
N ASP A 888 -22.23 31.25 -22.26
CA ASP A 888 -23.42 31.62 -21.49
C ASP A 888 -23.12 31.73 -19.99
N LEU A 889 -22.28 30.84 -19.45
CA LEU A 889 -21.86 30.88 -18.06
C LEU A 889 -20.89 32.04 -17.78
N ARG A 890 -19.93 32.30 -18.68
CA ARG A 890 -19.01 33.45 -18.54
C ARG A 890 -19.73 34.79 -18.64
N ALA A 891 -20.72 34.89 -19.52
CA ALA A 891 -21.51 36.10 -19.72
C ALA A 891 -22.42 36.46 -18.54
N SER A 892 -22.61 35.53 -17.57
CA SER A 892 -23.42 35.78 -16.37
C SER A 892 -22.87 36.88 -15.46
N GLY A 893 -21.56 37.17 -15.52
CA GLY A 893 -20.89 38.11 -14.62
C GLY A 893 -20.64 37.58 -13.21
N HIS A 894 -21.25 36.45 -12.81
CA HIS A 894 -21.04 35.83 -11.49
C HIS A 894 -19.96 34.75 -11.48
N LEU A 895 -19.63 34.13 -12.62
CA LEU A 895 -18.59 33.10 -12.71
C LEU A 895 -17.19 33.74 -12.62
N ALA A 896 -16.62 33.77 -11.42
CA ALA A 896 -15.44 34.60 -11.09
C ALA A 896 -14.09 33.93 -11.39
N GLY A 897 -13.97 32.61 -11.16
CA GLY A 897 -12.69 31.91 -11.32
C GLY A 897 -12.73 30.43 -10.95
N HIS A 898 -11.55 29.83 -10.85
CA HIS A 898 -11.37 28.45 -10.40
C HIS A 898 -10.52 28.41 -9.13
N PHE A 899 -10.97 27.68 -8.12
CA PHE A 899 -10.27 27.55 -6.85
C PHE A 899 -9.89 26.10 -6.61
N GLY A 900 -8.61 25.85 -6.33
CA GLY A 900 -8.11 24.52 -6.02
C GLY A 900 -7.60 23.72 -7.21
N THR A 901 -7.48 22.41 -7.00
CA THR A 901 -6.98 21.42 -7.97
C THR A 901 -7.91 20.21 -8.07
N ALA A 902 -7.37 18.99 -8.12
CA ALA A 902 -8.15 17.77 -8.18
C ALA A 902 -8.79 17.42 -6.81
N TRP A 903 -9.85 16.61 -6.85
CA TRP A 903 -10.76 16.34 -5.73
C TRP A 903 -10.08 15.87 -4.44
N GLN A 904 -8.95 15.16 -4.52
CA GLN A 904 -8.28 14.60 -3.35
C GLN A 904 -7.69 15.67 -2.42
N ARG A 905 -7.49 16.89 -2.93
CA ARG A 905 -6.95 18.01 -2.15
C ARG A 905 -8.02 18.86 -1.47
N GLN A 906 -9.30 18.59 -1.71
CA GLN A 906 -10.41 19.35 -1.14
C GLN A 906 -10.38 19.40 0.40
N SER A 907 -9.85 18.35 1.07
CA SER A 907 -9.74 18.34 2.53
C SER A 907 -8.84 19.46 3.06
N MET A 908 -7.86 19.89 2.26
CA MET A 908 -7.05 21.07 2.55
C MET A 908 -7.69 22.33 1.96
N GLU A 909 -8.04 22.28 0.67
CA GLU A 909 -8.43 23.47 -0.10
C GLU A 909 -9.75 24.09 0.40
N PHE A 910 -10.76 23.28 0.73
CA PHE A 910 -12.07 23.78 1.19
C PHE A 910 -11.99 24.52 2.52
N GLY A 911 -11.08 24.11 3.41
CA GLY A 911 -10.83 24.81 4.68
C GLY A 911 -10.32 26.24 4.48
N HIS A 912 -9.68 26.52 3.35
CA HIS A 912 -9.13 27.83 3.01
C HIS A 912 -10.06 28.70 2.14
N PHE A 913 -11.06 28.11 1.49
CA PHE A 913 -12.07 28.89 0.78
C PHE A 913 -12.94 29.64 1.81
N PRO A 914 -13.18 30.95 1.73
CA PRO A 914 -13.87 31.69 2.79
C PRO A 914 -15.41 31.71 2.66
N GLY A 915 -15.96 31.20 1.55
CA GLY A 915 -17.40 31.24 1.22
C GLY A 915 -18.16 29.94 1.44
N ALA A 916 -19.41 29.85 0.97
CA ALA A 916 -20.18 28.60 1.03
C ALA A 916 -19.73 27.60 -0.05
N ILE A 917 -19.95 26.30 0.16
CA ILE A 917 -19.47 25.23 -0.71
C ILE A 917 -20.64 24.34 -1.15
N LEU A 918 -20.79 24.09 -2.45
CA LEU A 918 -21.81 23.23 -3.03
C LEU A 918 -21.18 22.04 -3.77
N MET A 919 -21.56 20.83 -3.38
CA MET A 919 -21.17 19.58 -4.05
C MET A 919 -22.33 19.04 -4.88
N THR A 920 -22.16 19.04 -6.21
CA THR A 920 -23.22 18.63 -7.16
C THR A 920 -23.15 17.14 -7.54
N THR A 921 -21.94 16.58 -7.58
CA THR A 921 -21.66 15.17 -7.85
C THR A 921 -20.39 14.74 -7.09
N ASN A 922 -19.94 13.50 -7.27
CA ASN A 922 -18.66 13.06 -6.73
C ASN A 922 -17.47 13.89 -7.30
N CYS A 923 -16.37 14.09 -6.57
CA CYS A 923 -15.95 13.35 -5.39
C CYS A 923 -15.98 14.20 -4.12
N LEU A 924 -16.86 13.87 -3.18
CA LEU A 924 -16.83 14.37 -1.81
C LEU A 924 -16.00 13.45 -0.92
N THR A 925 -14.94 13.95 -0.30
CA THR A 925 -14.23 13.27 0.80
C THR A 925 -14.93 13.56 2.13
N PRO A 926 -14.68 12.76 3.19
CA PRO A 926 -15.15 13.10 4.55
C PRO A 926 -14.88 14.58 4.89
N PRO A 927 -15.93 15.40 5.09
CA PRO A 927 -15.79 16.84 5.35
C PRO A 927 -15.07 17.11 6.67
N GLN A 928 -14.17 18.09 6.70
CA GLN A 928 -13.55 18.55 7.94
C GLN A 928 -14.47 19.51 8.71
N THR A 929 -14.32 19.53 10.03
CA THR A 929 -15.08 20.41 10.93
C THR A 929 -14.88 21.90 10.63
N THR A 930 -13.78 22.27 9.97
CA THR A 930 -13.41 23.65 9.63
C THR A 930 -14.29 24.28 8.54
N TYR A 931 -14.99 23.47 7.74
CA TYR A 931 -15.86 23.96 6.66
C TYR A 931 -17.20 23.22 6.56
N LYS A 932 -17.43 22.16 7.36
CA LYS A 932 -18.68 21.37 7.31
C LYS A 932 -19.94 22.23 7.52
N ASP A 933 -19.87 23.29 8.32
CA ASP A 933 -20.99 24.18 8.64
C ASP A 933 -21.45 25.08 7.46
N ARG A 934 -20.65 25.12 6.39
CA ARG A 934 -20.90 25.91 5.16
C ARG A 934 -20.82 25.05 3.90
N LEU A 935 -20.88 23.73 4.05
CA LEU A 935 -20.97 22.76 2.98
C LEU A 935 -22.43 22.39 2.73
N PHE A 936 -22.79 22.23 1.46
CA PHE A 936 -24.10 21.80 0.98
C PHE A 936 -23.92 20.70 -0.07
N CYS A 937 -24.85 19.76 -0.08
CA CYS A 937 -24.94 18.71 -1.11
C CYS A 937 -26.13 18.98 -2.03
N ALA A 938 -26.05 18.53 -3.27
CA ALA A 938 -27.17 18.50 -4.21
C ALA A 938 -27.08 17.25 -5.10
N GLY A 939 -28.17 16.97 -5.82
CA GLY A 939 -28.21 15.84 -6.74
C GLY A 939 -27.93 14.49 -6.05
N MET A 940 -27.01 13.71 -6.60
CA MET A 940 -26.64 12.39 -6.06
C MET A 940 -25.75 12.44 -4.81
N VAL A 941 -25.22 13.61 -4.45
CA VAL A 941 -24.27 13.74 -3.34
C VAL A 941 -25.01 13.76 -2.02
N GLY A 942 -24.47 13.10 -1.00
CA GLY A 942 -25.01 13.19 0.36
C GLY A 942 -23.94 12.88 1.40
N TYR A 943 -24.06 13.53 2.56
CA TYR A 943 -23.21 13.27 3.71
C TYR A 943 -24.00 13.52 5.00
N PRO A 944 -23.83 12.69 6.06
CA PRO A 944 -24.53 12.89 7.33
C PRO A 944 -24.35 14.30 7.90
N ASP A 945 -25.47 14.90 8.30
CA ASP A 945 -25.55 16.25 8.89
C ASP A 945 -25.09 17.38 7.96
N VAL A 946 -25.08 17.16 6.64
CA VAL A 946 -24.83 18.20 5.64
C VAL A 946 -26.15 18.46 4.90
N PRO A 947 -26.64 19.72 4.83
CA PRO A 947 -27.89 20.03 4.14
C PRO A 947 -27.87 19.59 2.67
N HIS A 948 -28.97 18.98 2.22
CA HIS A 948 -29.17 18.57 0.83
C HIS A 948 -30.18 19.51 0.16
N LEU A 949 -29.77 20.12 -0.95
CA LEU A 949 -30.54 21.15 -1.66
C LEU A 949 -31.17 20.58 -2.93
N ALA A 950 -32.38 21.07 -3.23
CA ALA A 950 -33.00 20.85 -4.52
C ALA A 950 -32.31 21.74 -5.58
N ALA A 951 -32.26 21.27 -6.83
CA ALA A 951 -31.58 22.01 -7.90
C ALA A 951 -32.25 23.36 -8.23
N ASP A 952 -33.56 23.47 -7.95
CA ASP A 952 -34.39 24.64 -8.20
C ASP A 952 -34.50 25.60 -7.00
N ASP A 953 -34.02 25.22 -5.81
CA ASP A 953 -34.00 26.07 -4.62
C ASP A 953 -32.62 26.04 -3.93
N LEU A 954 -31.82 27.08 -4.20
CA LEU A 954 -30.50 27.28 -3.61
C LEU A 954 -30.49 28.44 -2.59
N SER A 955 -31.66 28.89 -2.12
CA SER A 955 -31.80 30.05 -1.22
C SER A 955 -30.92 29.93 0.03
N ALA A 956 -30.94 28.78 0.69
CA ALA A 956 -30.12 28.51 1.88
C ALA A 956 -28.61 28.60 1.62
N LEU A 957 -28.15 28.25 0.42
CA LEU A 957 -26.74 28.38 0.01
C LEU A 957 -26.37 29.85 -0.17
N LEU A 958 -27.23 30.65 -0.83
CA LEU A 958 -27.02 32.07 -1.07
C LEU A 958 -26.95 32.84 0.25
N ASP A 959 -27.90 32.59 1.16
CA ASP A 959 -27.91 33.21 2.49
C ASP A 959 -26.66 32.85 3.29
N LYS A 960 -26.20 31.59 3.22
CA LYS A 960 -24.96 31.18 3.87
C LYS A 960 -23.74 31.85 3.24
N ALA A 961 -23.71 32.04 1.92
CA ALA A 961 -22.61 32.72 1.22
C ALA A 961 -22.47 34.18 1.64
N VAL A 962 -23.59 34.90 1.80
CA VAL A 962 -23.63 36.28 2.29
C VAL A 962 -23.22 36.37 3.76
N ALA A 963 -23.58 35.37 4.58
CA ALA A 963 -23.18 35.30 5.98
C ALA A 963 -21.69 34.94 6.18
N CYS A 964 -21.04 34.35 5.17
CA CYS A 964 -19.62 34.03 5.20
C CYS A 964 -18.74 35.26 4.90
N ALA A 965 -17.47 35.21 5.31
CA ALA A 965 -16.54 36.33 5.19
C ALA A 965 -16.28 36.77 3.74
N GLY A 966 -16.29 35.81 2.80
CA GLY A 966 -15.87 36.09 1.41
C GLY A 966 -14.36 36.37 1.31
N PHE A 967 -13.91 36.72 0.11
CA PHE A 967 -12.54 37.18 -0.11
C PHE A 967 -12.45 38.70 0.07
N THR A 968 -11.27 39.17 0.45
CA THR A 968 -10.92 40.59 0.56
C THR A 968 -9.88 40.99 -0.48
N ASP A 969 -9.64 42.28 -0.65
CA ASP A 969 -8.59 42.77 -1.56
C ASP A 969 -7.18 42.32 -1.13
N ASP A 970 -6.97 42.07 0.16
CA ASP A 970 -5.71 41.55 0.70
C ASP A 970 -5.46 40.08 0.27
N ASP A 971 -6.52 39.36 -0.09
CA ASP A 971 -6.45 37.97 -0.55
C ASP A 971 -6.07 37.84 -2.03
N ALA A 972 -5.86 38.94 -2.77
CA ALA A 972 -5.56 38.90 -4.21
C ALA A 972 -4.32 38.07 -4.58
N THR A 973 -3.43 37.81 -3.62
CA THR A 973 -2.22 36.98 -3.78
C THR A 973 -2.30 35.65 -3.01
N PHE A 974 -3.43 35.36 -2.36
CA PHE A 974 -3.59 34.15 -1.58
C PHE A 974 -3.49 32.89 -2.46
N SER A 975 -2.82 31.88 -1.92
CA SER A 975 -2.81 30.53 -2.44
C SER A 975 -2.82 29.53 -1.27
N TYR A 976 -3.43 28.37 -1.49
CA TYR A 976 -3.39 27.26 -0.54
C TYR A 976 -2.01 26.57 -0.57
N PRO A 977 -1.64 25.80 0.48
CA PRO A 977 -0.33 25.15 0.54
C PRO A 977 0.02 24.37 -0.74
N PRO A 978 1.24 24.56 -1.32
CA PRO A 978 1.58 23.98 -2.61
C PRO A 978 1.60 22.45 -2.56
N ASN A 979 1.35 21.80 -3.70
CA ASN A 979 1.58 20.36 -3.84
C ASN A 979 3.10 20.10 -3.96
N PRO A 980 3.73 19.33 -3.06
CA PRO A 980 5.16 19.05 -3.18
C PRO A 980 5.52 18.19 -4.40
N PHE A 981 4.53 17.54 -5.03
CA PHE A 981 4.73 16.64 -6.16
C PHE A 981 4.38 17.25 -7.52
N VAL A 982 3.59 18.34 -7.53
CA VAL A 982 3.10 18.97 -8.77
C VAL A 982 3.16 20.50 -8.61
N PRO A 983 3.84 21.23 -9.51
CA PRO A 983 3.84 22.69 -9.49
C PRO A 983 2.43 23.29 -9.59
N SER A 984 2.22 24.43 -8.95
CA SER A 984 0.98 25.19 -9.09
C SER A 984 0.91 25.87 -10.45
N ALA A 985 -0.25 25.82 -11.11
CA ALA A 985 -0.53 26.64 -12.29
C ALA A 985 -0.79 28.10 -11.88
N THR A 986 -0.54 29.06 -12.78
CA THR A 986 -0.92 30.47 -12.58
C THR A 986 -2.28 30.81 -13.20
N SER A 987 -2.71 30.00 -14.17
CA SER A 987 -3.99 30.08 -14.87
C SER A 987 -4.21 28.77 -15.60
N TYR A 988 -5.45 28.47 -16.00
CA TYR A 988 -5.76 27.31 -16.82
C TYR A 988 -6.30 27.72 -18.19
N THR A 989 -6.04 26.91 -19.20
CA THR A 989 -6.61 27.06 -20.55
C THR A 989 -7.67 25.98 -20.75
N VAL A 990 -8.88 26.38 -21.17
CA VAL A 990 -10.03 25.49 -21.36
C VAL A 990 -10.71 25.76 -22.70
N GLY A 991 -11.69 24.93 -23.07
CA GLY A 991 -12.62 25.22 -24.17
C GLY A 991 -12.25 24.63 -25.52
N TYR A 992 -11.39 23.61 -25.54
CA TYR A 992 -11.05 22.85 -26.73
C TYR A 992 -11.93 21.60 -26.86
N GLY A 993 -13.25 21.80 -26.87
CA GLY A 993 -14.23 20.73 -27.08
C GLY A 993 -14.30 20.26 -28.55
N VAL A 994 -15.22 19.33 -28.82
CA VAL A 994 -15.41 18.69 -30.15
C VAL A 994 -15.46 19.71 -31.29
N ASP A 995 -16.38 20.67 -31.23
CA ASP A 995 -16.58 21.65 -32.31
C ASP A 995 -15.35 22.51 -32.57
N THR A 996 -14.64 22.91 -31.51
CA THR A 996 -13.44 23.75 -31.60
C THR A 996 -12.28 23.00 -32.27
N LEU A 997 -12.09 21.73 -31.93
CA LEU A 997 -11.00 20.92 -32.49
C LEU A 997 -11.29 20.47 -33.91
N VAL A 998 -12.50 19.96 -34.17
CA VAL A 998 -12.88 19.45 -35.49
C VAL A 998 -12.91 20.57 -36.53
N ALA A 999 -13.32 21.79 -36.16
CA ALA A 999 -13.27 22.95 -37.05
C ALA A 999 -11.85 23.29 -37.54
N ARG A 1000 -10.81 22.82 -36.83
CA ARG A 1000 -9.40 23.07 -37.15
C ARG A 1000 -8.66 21.83 -37.64
N VAL A 1001 -9.39 20.78 -38.04
CA VAL A 1001 -8.80 19.52 -38.49
C VAL A 1001 -7.84 19.70 -39.68
N ASP A 1002 -8.15 20.64 -40.59
CA ASP A 1002 -7.30 20.92 -41.75
C ASP A 1002 -5.93 21.46 -41.31
N GLU A 1003 -5.91 22.43 -40.39
CA GLU A 1003 -4.67 22.99 -39.84
C GLU A 1003 -3.85 21.95 -39.06
N ILE A 1004 -4.53 21.07 -38.34
CA ILE A 1004 -3.90 19.98 -37.58
C ILE A 1004 -3.25 18.97 -38.55
N VAL A 1005 -3.94 18.57 -39.60
CA VAL A 1005 -3.42 17.63 -40.61
C VAL A 1005 -2.26 18.26 -41.40
N ASP A 1006 -2.34 19.55 -41.73
CA ASP A 1006 -1.23 20.27 -42.36
C ASP A 1006 0.01 20.31 -41.45
N ALA A 1007 -0.16 20.54 -40.15
CA ALA A 1007 0.92 20.50 -39.17
C ALA A 1007 1.53 19.09 -38.99
N MET A 1008 0.71 18.03 -39.07
CA MET A 1008 1.21 16.65 -39.11
C MET A 1008 2.05 16.40 -40.36
N ASN A 1009 1.56 16.80 -41.54
CA ASN A 1009 2.26 16.63 -42.81
C ASN A 1009 3.57 17.43 -42.87
N ALA A 1010 3.61 18.59 -42.19
CA ALA A 1010 4.82 19.41 -42.04
C ALA A 1010 5.83 18.85 -41.01
N GLY A 1011 5.47 17.80 -40.27
CA GLY A 1011 6.31 17.22 -39.21
C GLY A 1011 6.33 18.03 -37.91
N GLU A 1012 5.45 19.02 -37.77
CA GLU A 1012 5.31 19.80 -36.55
C GLU A 1012 4.61 19.01 -35.44
N ILE A 1013 3.73 18.07 -35.82
CA ILE A 1013 3.13 17.09 -34.91
C ILE A 1013 3.69 15.72 -35.20
N SER A 1014 4.42 15.15 -34.25
CA SER A 1014 4.95 13.79 -34.39
C SER A 1014 3.96 12.71 -33.93
N ARG A 1015 3.19 12.98 -32.86
CA ARG A 1015 2.28 12.03 -32.23
C ARG A 1015 1.32 12.73 -31.27
N PHE A 1016 0.09 12.22 -31.19
CA PHE A 1016 -0.89 12.57 -30.17
C PHE A 1016 -0.78 11.62 -28.98
N TYR A 1017 -0.92 12.18 -27.78
CA TYR A 1017 -0.96 11.43 -26.53
C TYR A 1017 -2.24 11.80 -25.78
N ILE A 1018 -3.17 10.85 -25.68
CA ILE A 1018 -4.32 10.98 -24.78
C ILE A 1018 -3.84 10.59 -23.39
N VAL A 1019 -3.66 11.58 -22.52
CA VAL A 1019 -3.20 11.40 -21.13
C VAL A 1019 -4.22 12.05 -20.22
N GLY A 1020 -4.99 11.27 -19.49
CA GLY A 1020 -6.10 11.82 -18.70
C GLY A 1020 -6.99 10.76 -18.07
N GLY A 1021 -8.12 11.18 -17.52
CA GLY A 1021 -9.03 10.35 -16.76
C GLY A 1021 -9.22 10.89 -15.34
N THR A 1022 -9.18 10.03 -14.33
CA THR A 1022 -9.43 10.43 -12.94
C THR A 1022 -8.18 10.36 -12.05
N ASP A 1023 -7.94 11.44 -11.32
CA ASP A 1023 -6.84 11.57 -10.36
C ASP A 1023 -7.19 10.94 -9.00
N GLY A 1024 -6.21 10.86 -8.10
CA GLY A 1024 -6.39 10.39 -6.72
C GLY A 1024 -5.23 10.78 -5.82
N TYR A 1025 -5.22 10.28 -4.58
CA TYR A 1025 -4.15 10.54 -3.61
C TYR A 1025 -2.75 10.26 -4.16
N GLU A 1026 -1.79 11.01 -3.63
CA GLU A 1026 -0.38 11.02 -4.03
C GLU A 1026 0.33 9.67 -3.84
N GLY A 1027 1.43 9.47 -4.57
CA GLY A 1027 2.17 8.19 -4.64
C GLY A 1027 2.69 7.95 -6.05
N GLU A 1028 2.37 6.79 -6.63
CA GLU A 1028 2.77 6.39 -8.00
C GLU A 1028 2.19 7.30 -9.12
N ARG A 1029 1.30 8.25 -8.79
CA ARG A 1029 0.65 9.15 -9.76
C ARG A 1029 1.55 10.28 -10.26
N THR A 1030 2.73 10.50 -9.68
CA THR A 1030 3.75 11.39 -10.28
C THR A 1030 4.17 10.91 -11.66
N TYR A 1031 4.00 9.62 -11.95
CA TYR A 1031 4.18 9.02 -13.27
C TYR A 1031 3.56 9.84 -14.41
N TYR A 1032 2.34 10.38 -14.25
CA TYR A 1032 1.67 11.12 -15.33
C TYR A 1032 2.34 12.47 -15.61
N THR A 1033 2.85 13.13 -14.57
CA THR A 1033 3.67 14.33 -14.68
C THR A 1033 4.99 14.00 -15.36
N ASP A 1034 5.67 12.94 -14.93
CA ASP A 1034 6.95 12.49 -15.50
C ASP A 1034 6.81 12.05 -16.96
N LEU A 1035 5.68 11.44 -17.30
CA LEU A 1035 5.35 11.00 -18.66
C LEU A 1035 5.28 12.18 -19.61
N VAL A 1036 4.49 13.21 -19.28
CA VAL A 1036 4.31 14.39 -20.13
C VAL A 1036 5.63 15.15 -20.27
N ASN A 1037 6.42 15.27 -19.20
CA ASN A 1037 7.76 15.88 -19.24
C ASN A 1037 8.74 15.13 -20.15
N ALA A 1038 8.61 13.81 -20.27
CA ALA A 1038 9.48 12.99 -21.10
C ALA A 1038 9.07 12.95 -22.59
N LEU A 1039 7.93 13.54 -22.97
CA LEU A 1039 7.45 13.52 -24.35
C LEU A 1039 8.32 14.39 -25.28
N PRO A 1040 8.50 14.00 -26.55
CA PRO A 1040 9.17 14.84 -27.54
C PRO A 1040 8.49 16.22 -27.68
N PRO A 1041 9.23 17.31 -27.96
CA PRO A 1041 8.66 18.66 -28.12
C PRO A 1041 7.60 18.78 -29.22
N THR A 1042 7.63 17.90 -30.22
CA THR A 1042 6.65 17.81 -31.32
C THR A 1042 5.38 17.05 -30.95
N SER A 1043 5.22 16.63 -29.69
CA SER A 1043 4.03 15.93 -29.20
C SER A 1043 2.85 16.88 -29.00
N VAL A 1044 1.63 16.34 -29.11
CA VAL A 1044 0.40 17.00 -28.69
C VAL A 1044 -0.29 16.13 -27.64
N VAL A 1045 -0.56 16.68 -26.47
CA VAL A 1045 -1.22 16.01 -25.34
C VAL A 1045 -2.68 16.43 -25.29
N LEU A 1046 -3.58 15.46 -25.37
CA LEU A 1046 -5.01 15.63 -25.16
C LEU A 1046 -5.35 15.12 -23.76
N THR A 1047 -5.73 16.02 -22.85
CA THR A 1047 -6.12 15.66 -21.48
C THR A 1047 -7.60 15.90 -21.23
N PHE A 1048 -8.17 15.14 -20.30
CA PHE A 1048 -9.58 15.21 -19.92
C PHE A 1048 -9.74 14.71 -18.48
N GLY A 1049 -10.82 15.14 -17.82
CA GLY A 1049 -11.08 14.82 -16.43
C GLY A 1049 -10.02 15.35 -15.46
N CYS A 1050 -10.18 15.07 -14.17
CA CYS A 1050 -9.32 15.58 -13.11
C CYS A 1050 -7.88 15.04 -13.17
N GLY A 1051 -7.62 14.00 -13.96
CA GLY A 1051 -6.24 13.60 -14.30
C GLY A 1051 -5.41 14.77 -14.85
N LYS A 1052 -6.05 15.75 -15.51
CA LYS A 1052 -5.40 16.95 -16.06
C LYS A 1052 -4.56 17.73 -15.06
N TYR A 1053 -4.90 17.70 -13.77
CA TYR A 1053 -4.17 18.46 -12.75
C TYR A 1053 -2.74 17.98 -12.54
N ARG A 1054 -2.36 16.82 -13.10
CA ARG A 1054 -0.97 16.34 -13.14
C ARG A 1054 -0.09 17.03 -14.19
N MET A 1055 -0.69 17.76 -15.14
CA MET A 1055 0.03 18.31 -16.29
C MET A 1055 -0.43 19.71 -16.73
N ASN A 1056 -1.61 20.18 -16.33
CA ASN A 1056 -2.18 21.47 -16.75
C ASN A 1056 -1.45 22.73 -16.24
N HIS A 1057 -0.41 22.58 -15.43
CA HIS A 1057 0.52 23.64 -15.06
C HIS A 1057 1.66 23.82 -16.08
N MET A 1058 1.82 22.88 -17.01
CA MET A 1058 2.91 22.88 -17.99
C MET A 1058 2.57 23.76 -19.19
N ASP A 1059 3.57 24.51 -19.66
CA ASP A 1059 3.52 25.19 -20.96
C ASP A 1059 4.30 24.36 -21.99
N LEU A 1060 3.57 23.67 -22.86
CA LEU A 1060 4.15 22.90 -23.95
C LEU A 1060 4.24 23.71 -25.26
N GLY A 1061 3.87 25.00 -25.25
CA GLY A 1061 3.83 25.84 -26.45
C GLY A 1061 2.67 25.54 -27.39
N THR A 1062 2.76 26.00 -28.63
CA THR A 1062 1.72 25.84 -29.67
C THR A 1062 2.18 24.93 -30.82
N ILE A 1063 1.21 24.44 -31.59
CA ILE A 1063 1.42 23.73 -32.85
C ILE A 1063 1.81 24.76 -33.91
N GLY A 1064 3.10 24.85 -34.25
CA GLY A 1064 3.60 25.84 -35.21
C GLY A 1064 3.13 27.26 -34.91
N GLU A 1065 2.73 27.97 -35.97
CA GLU A 1065 2.14 29.32 -35.89
C GLU A 1065 0.60 29.31 -35.79
N THR A 1066 -0.03 28.15 -35.63
CA THR A 1066 -1.51 28.01 -35.61
C THR A 1066 -2.16 28.59 -34.35
N GLY A 1067 -1.39 28.80 -33.28
CA GLY A 1067 -1.92 29.21 -31.97
C GLY A 1067 -2.72 28.13 -31.23
N ILE A 1068 -2.80 26.89 -31.74
CA ILE A 1068 -3.37 25.75 -30.99
C ILE A 1068 -2.35 25.31 -29.93
N PRO A 1069 -2.71 25.21 -28.63
CA PRO A 1069 -1.82 24.69 -27.60
C PRO A 1069 -1.42 23.23 -27.86
N ARG A 1070 -0.20 22.85 -27.47
CA ARG A 1070 0.24 21.44 -27.48
C ARG A 1070 -0.32 20.64 -26.32
N LEU A 1071 -0.68 21.29 -25.21
CA LEU A 1071 -1.45 20.67 -24.13
C LEU A 1071 -2.90 21.15 -24.21
N ILE A 1072 -3.79 20.26 -24.62
CA ILE A 1072 -5.19 20.57 -24.92
C ILE A 1072 -6.08 19.94 -23.85
N ASP A 1073 -6.75 20.78 -23.06
CA ASP A 1073 -7.78 20.34 -22.12
C ASP A 1073 -9.14 20.24 -22.83
N LEU A 1074 -9.61 19.00 -22.98
CA LEU A 1074 -10.90 18.67 -23.61
C LEU A 1074 -12.08 18.94 -22.68
N GLY A 1075 -11.85 18.97 -21.37
CA GLY A 1075 -12.87 19.23 -20.36
C GLY A 1075 -13.02 18.13 -19.31
N GLN A 1076 -14.26 17.79 -18.96
CA GLN A 1076 -14.60 16.79 -17.95
C GLN A 1076 -14.21 15.38 -18.39
N CYS A 1077 -14.34 14.40 -17.50
CA CYS A 1077 -14.09 12.99 -17.82
C CYS A 1077 -14.90 12.48 -19.04
N ASN A 1078 -16.11 13.01 -19.27
CA ASN A 1078 -16.96 12.72 -20.44
C ASN A 1078 -16.51 13.40 -21.74
N ASP A 1079 -15.69 14.44 -21.66
CA ASP A 1079 -15.28 15.21 -22.84
C ASP A 1079 -14.11 14.55 -23.60
N VAL A 1080 -13.73 13.32 -23.21
CA VAL A 1080 -12.93 12.40 -24.03
C VAL A 1080 -13.54 12.19 -25.43
N LEU A 1081 -14.85 12.44 -25.57
CA LEU A 1081 -15.53 12.54 -26.87
C LEU A 1081 -14.80 13.47 -27.85
N GLY A 1082 -14.22 14.58 -27.36
CA GLY A 1082 -13.40 15.49 -28.16
C GLY A 1082 -12.21 14.79 -28.82
N ALA A 1083 -11.51 13.91 -28.10
CA ALA A 1083 -10.41 13.13 -28.66
C ALA A 1083 -10.89 12.09 -29.68
N ILE A 1084 -12.03 11.44 -29.41
CA ILE A 1084 -12.62 10.42 -30.29
C ILE A 1084 -13.01 11.06 -31.63
N GLU A 1085 -13.74 12.17 -31.60
CA GLU A 1085 -14.21 12.86 -32.81
C GLU A 1085 -13.05 13.51 -33.57
N LEU A 1086 -12.06 14.08 -32.88
CA LEU A 1086 -10.85 14.58 -33.53
C LEU A 1086 -10.09 13.44 -34.23
N ALA A 1087 -9.91 12.29 -33.58
CA ALA A 1087 -9.24 11.14 -34.19
C ALA A 1087 -9.99 10.64 -35.43
N LYS A 1088 -11.32 10.53 -35.36
CA LYS A 1088 -12.15 10.17 -36.53
C LYS A 1088 -12.00 11.19 -37.67
N ALA A 1089 -12.00 12.48 -37.36
CA ALA A 1089 -11.89 13.55 -38.34
C ALA A 1089 -10.50 13.54 -39.03
N ILE A 1090 -9.42 13.37 -38.27
CA ILE A 1090 -8.05 13.24 -38.80
C ILE A 1090 -7.95 12.00 -39.69
N ALA A 1091 -8.43 10.84 -39.21
CA ALA A 1091 -8.39 9.58 -39.95
C ALA A 1091 -9.14 9.70 -41.29
N ALA A 1092 -10.34 10.29 -41.29
CA ALA A 1092 -11.13 10.53 -42.50
C ALA A 1092 -10.42 11.49 -43.47
N LYS A 1093 -9.77 12.54 -42.98
CA LYS A 1093 -9.03 13.50 -43.81
C LYS A 1093 -7.77 12.89 -44.44
N MET A 1094 -7.12 11.97 -43.73
CA MET A 1094 -5.90 11.28 -44.16
C MET A 1094 -6.17 10.00 -44.98
N ASP A 1095 -7.43 9.57 -45.11
CA ASP A 1095 -7.85 8.31 -45.73
C ASP A 1095 -7.20 7.07 -45.08
N VAL A 1096 -7.20 7.04 -43.74
CA VAL A 1096 -6.66 5.94 -42.92
C VAL A 1096 -7.65 5.55 -41.81
N THR A 1097 -7.37 4.47 -41.07
CA THR A 1097 -8.16 4.11 -39.88
C THR A 1097 -7.65 4.85 -38.64
N VAL A 1098 -8.45 4.93 -37.58
CA VAL A 1098 -8.02 5.52 -36.29
C VAL A 1098 -6.80 4.79 -35.72
N SER A 1099 -6.69 3.49 -35.95
CA SER A 1099 -5.56 2.66 -35.50
C SER A 1099 -4.25 2.97 -36.24
N ASP A 1100 -4.31 3.57 -37.43
CA ASP A 1100 -3.14 3.96 -38.21
C ASP A 1100 -2.59 5.34 -37.78
N LEU A 1101 -3.35 6.09 -36.98
CA LEU A 1101 -2.91 7.40 -36.51
C LEU A 1101 -1.73 7.28 -35.53
N PRO A 1102 -0.79 8.25 -35.53
CA PRO A 1102 0.25 8.32 -34.52
C PRO A 1102 -0.38 8.77 -33.19
N LEU A 1103 -1.03 7.83 -32.51
CA LEU A 1103 -1.79 8.05 -31.28
C LEU A 1103 -1.33 7.07 -30.20
N SER A 1104 -1.21 7.58 -28.98
CA SER A 1104 -0.95 6.77 -27.79
C SER A 1104 -1.90 7.17 -26.67
N ILE A 1105 -2.36 6.19 -25.90
CA ILE A 1105 -3.40 6.40 -24.88
C ILE A 1105 -2.88 5.89 -23.54
N VAL A 1106 -2.84 6.78 -22.55
CA VAL A 1106 -2.42 6.49 -21.18
C VAL A 1106 -3.49 7.02 -20.23
N LEU A 1107 -4.33 6.11 -19.74
CA LEU A 1107 -5.47 6.41 -18.89
C LEU A 1107 -5.09 6.38 -17.40
N ALA A 1108 -5.35 7.48 -16.71
CA ALA A 1108 -5.43 7.53 -15.26
C ALA A 1108 -6.84 7.11 -14.83
N TRP A 1109 -6.94 6.15 -13.90
CA TRP A 1109 -8.22 5.76 -13.34
C TRP A 1109 -8.23 5.80 -11.82
N PHE A 1110 -9.39 6.10 -11.28
CA PHE A 1110 -9.71 6.09 -9.86
C PHE A 1110 -11.09 5.46 -9.63
N GLU A 1111 -12.12 5.95 -10.32
CA GLU A 1111 -13.50 5.51 -10.13
C GLU A 1111 -14.16 5.04 -11.43
N GLN A 1112 -15.47 4.81 -11.39
CA GLN A 1112 -16.17 4.03 -12.39
C GLN A 1112 -16.37 4.77 -13.72
N LYS A 1113 -16.44 6.11 -13.72
CA LYS A 1113 -16.54 6.88 -14.97
C LYS A 1113 -15.30 6.69 -15.85
N SER A 1114 -14.11 6.55 -15.26
CA SER A 1114 -12.91 6.19 -16.03
C SER A 1114 -12.97 4.78 -16.62
N ILE A 1115 -13.62 3.83 -15.92
CA ILE A 1115 -13.79 2.46 -16.42
C ILE A 1115 -14.73 2.44 -17.62
N VAL A 1116 -15.86 3.14 -17.57
CA VAL A 1116 -16.80 3.18 -18.70
C VAL A 1116 -16.18 3.92 -19.90
N THR A 1117 -15.36 4.96 -19.68
CA THR A 1117 -14.56 5.58 -20.74
C THR A 1117 -13.61 4.59 -21.41
N MET A 1118 -12.88 3.79 -20.62
CA MET A 1118 -12.01 2.74 -21.17
C MET A 1118 -12.82 1.73 -22.00
N LEU A 1119 -13.99 1.30 -21.52
CA LEU A 1119 -14.87 0.41 -22.27
C LEU A 1119 -15.37 1.02 -23.58
N THR A 1120 -15.69 2.32 -23.59
CA THR A 1120 -16.06 3.02 -24.83
C THR A 1120 -14.92 2.99 -25.85
N LEU A 1121 -13.68 3.29 -25.44
CA LEU A 1121 -12.53 3.23 -26.32
C LEU A 1121 -12.31 1.81 -26.87
N LEU A 1122 -12.36 0.79 -26.01
CA LEU A 1122 -12.26 -0.62 -26.43
C LEU A 1122 -13.36 -1.02 -27.41
N SER A 1123 -14.60 -0.55 -27.19
CA SER A 1123 -15.73 -0.86 -28.06
C SER A 1123 -15.63 -0.26 -29.46
N LEU A 1124 -14.82 0.80 -29.61
CA LEU A 1124 -14.48 1.42 -30.89
C LEU A 1124 -13.31 0.71 -31.61
N GLY A 1125 -12.79 -0.39 -31.04
CA GLY A 1125 -11.64 -1.13 -31.56
C GLY A 1125 -10.30 -0.46 -31.23
N ILE A 1126 -10.28 0.55 -30.36
CA ILE A 1126 -9.05 1.24 -29.96
C ILE A 1126 -8.28 0.35 -28.99
N CYS A 1127 -7.12 -0.12 -29.43
CA CYS A 1127 -6.24 -1.04 -28.72
C CYS A 1127 -4.96 -0.33 -28.22
N HIS A 1128 -4.05 -1.08 -27.57
CA HIS A 1128 -2.72 -0.59 -27.17
C HIS A 1128 -2.72 0.52 -26.10
N MET A 1129 -3.77 0.56 -25.27
CA MET A 1129 -3.89 1.53 -24.18
C MET A 1129 -3.08 1.10 -22.95
N ARG A 1130 -2.57 2.07 -22.20
CA ARG A 1130 -2.00 1.87 -20.86
C ARG A 1130 -2.95 2.39 -19.79
N GLY A 1131 -3.25 1.59 -18.77
CA GLY A 1131 -4.02 2.00 -17.58
C GLY A 1131 -3.15 2.11 -16.34
N GLY A 1132 -3.51 2.97 -15.38
CA GLY A 1132 -2.77 3.10 -14.11
C GLY A 1132 -3.43 4.00 -13.05
N PRO A 1133 -2.82 4.13 -11.86
CA PRO A 1133 -1.51 3.60 -11.50
C PRO A 1133 -1.50 2.10 -11.16
N THR A 1134 -2.64 1.55 -10.72
CA THR A 1134 -2.78 0.16 -10.32
C THR A 1134 -3.77 -0.59 -11.20
N THR A 1135 -3.66 -1.91 -11.27
CA THR A 1135 -4.65 -2.73 -11.98
C THR A 1135 -5.96 -2.71 -11.22
N PRO A 1136 -7.13 -2.54 -11.88
CA PRO A 1136 -8.40 -2.66 -11.21
C PRO A 1136 -8.56 -4.00 -10.49
N ALA A 1137 -8.81 -3.97 -9.19
CA ALA A 1137 -8.88 -5.15 -8.34
C ALA A 1137 -10.00 -6.14 -8.75
N PHE A 1138 -11.04 -5.63 -9.42
CA PHE A 1138 -12.11 -6.45 -9.97
C PHE A 1138 -11.74 -7.17 -11.28
N LEU A 1139 -10.60 -6.83 -11.90
CA LEU A 1139 -10.04 -7.58 -13.03
C LEU A 1139 -9.14 -8.70 -12.49
N ARG A 1140 -9.70 -9.92 -12.45
CA ARG A 1140 -8.93 -11.13 -12.13
C ARG A 1140 -7.79 -11.31 -13.15
N PRO A 1141 -6.64 -11.90 -12.77
CA PRO A 1141 -5.52 -12.13 -13.68
C PRO A 1141 -5.94 -12.79 -15.00
N SER A 1142 -6.77 -13.83 -14.95
CA SER A 1142 -7.28 -14.51 -16.16
C SER A 1142 -8.16 -13.62 -17.05
N VAL A 1143 -8.90 -12.66 -16.49
CA VAL A 1143 -9.69 -11.70 -17.28
C VAL A 1143 -8.77 -10.63 -17.84
N PHE A 1144 -7.78 -10.19 -17.05
CA PHE A 1144 -6.77 -9.23 -17.52
C PHE A 1144 -5.94 -9.79 -18.68
N GLU A 1145 -5.56 -11.06 -18.62
CA GLU A 1145 -4.93 -11.78 -19.74
C GLU A 1145 -5.80 -11.73 -21.00
N ILE A 1146 -7.10 -12.02 -20.90
CA ILE A 1146 -8.01 -11.92 -22.05
C ILE A 1146 -8.06 -10.48 -22.60
N MET A 1147 -8.10 -9.47 -21.73
CA MET A 1147 -8.12 -8.07 -22.16
C MET A 1147 -6.79 -7.65 -22.81
N ARG A 1148 -5.66 -8.17 -22.31
CA ARG A 1148 -4.34 -7.97 -22.90
C ARG A 1148 -4.24 -8.66 -24.26
N ASP A 1149 -4.70 -9.89 -24.38
CA ASP A 1149 -4.54 -10.66 -25.61
C ASP A 1149 -5.50 -10.16 -26.71
N ARG A 1150 -6.73 -9.74 -26.37
CA ARG A 1150 -7.71 -9.22 -27.34
C ARG A 1150 -7.52 -7.76 -27.71
N TYR A 1151 -7.09 -6.91 -26.78
CA TYR A 1151 -7.08 -5.46 -26.96
C TYR A 1151 -5.70 -4.81 -26.70
N ASN A 1152 -4.68 -5.61 -26.36
CA ASN A 1152 -3.37 -5.13 -25.96
C ASN A 1152 -3.42 -4.07 -24.84
N LEU A 1153 -4.33 -4.27 -23.88
CA LEU A 1153 -4.41 -3.44 -22.68
C LEU A 1153 -3.18 -3.72 -21.81
N LYS A 1154 -2.38 -2.66 -21.57
CA LYS A 1154 -1.17 -2.71 -20.75
C LYS A 1154 -1.39 -1.91 -19.46
N MET A 1155 -0.62 -2.23 -18.42
CA MET A 1155 -0.49 -1.34 -17.26
C MET A 1155 0.69 -0.40 -17.47
N ILE A 1156 0.66 0.77 -16.84
CA ILE A 1156 1.84 1.65 -16.80
C ILE A 1156 3.01 0.92 -16.11
N SER A 1157 4.23 1.19 -16.57
CA SER A 1157 5.42 0.72 -15.87
C SER A 1157 5.83 1.66 -14.75
N VAL A 1158 6.78 1.25 -13.93
CA VAL A 1158 7.40 2.12 -12.91
C VAL A 1158 8.26 3.24 -13.52
N SER A 1159 8.47 3.25 -14.84
CA SER A 1159 9.34 4.21 -15.53
C SER A 1159 8.60 4.88 -16.70
N ALA A 1160 8.18 6.13 -16.48
CA ALA A 1160 7.54 6.93 -17.52
C ALA A 1160 8.41 7.09 -18.80
N PRO A 1161 9.73 7.35 -18.73
CA PRO A 1161 10.57 7.42 -19.93
C PRO A 1161 10.62 6.11 -20.73
N ARG A 1162 10.58 4.96 -20.04
CA ARG A 1162 10.50 3.65 -20.70
C ARG A 1162 9.18 3.51 -21.46
N ASP A 1163 8.07 3.92 -20.85
CA ASP A 1163 6.77 3.86 -21.50
C ASP A 1163 6.68 4.82 -22.70
N VAL A 1164 7.30 6.01 -22.64
CA VAL A 1164 7.46 6.88 -23.82
C VAL A 1164 8.21 6.16 -24.93
N THR A 1165 9.34 5.54 -24.60
CA THR A 1165 10.15 4.78 -25.57
C THR A 1165 9.33 3.65 -26.22
N ASN A 1166 8.61 2.88 -25.41
CA ASN A 1166 7.75 1.79 -25.88
C ASN A 1166 6.59 2.29 -26.76
N MET A 1167 6.04 3.48 -26.48
CA MET A 1167 5.00 4.10 -27.31
C MET A 1167 5.53 4.62 -28.65
N LEU A 1168 6.80 5.04 -28.71
CA LEU A 1168 7.43 5.55 -29.92
C LEU A 1168 7.89 4.45 -30.86
N TYR A 1169 8.55 3.42 -30.32
CA TYR A 1169 9.27 2.43 -31.13
C TYR A 1169 8.58 1.07 -31.24
N GLY A 1170 7.52 0.85 -30.45
CA GLY A 1170 6.86 -0.45 -30.35
C GLY A 1170 7.68 -1.44 -29.52
N ALA A 1171 7.03 -2.04 -28.53
CA ALA A 1171 7.48 -3.25 -27.84
C ALA A 1171 6.26 -4.17 -27.69
#